data_AF-A0A366HQJ0-F1
#
_entry.id   AF-A0A366HQJ0-F1
#
_cell.length_a   1.000
_cell.length_b   1.000
_cell.length_c   1.000
_cell.angle_alpha   90.00
_cell.angle_beta   90.00
_cell.angle_gamma   90.00
#
_symmetry.space_group_name_H-M   'P 1'
#
loop_
_entity.id
_entity.type
_entity.pdbx_description
1 polymer ?
#
loop_
_entity_poly.entity_id
_entity_poly.type
_entity_poly.pdbx_seq_one_letter_code
_entity_poly.pdbx_strand_id
1 'polypeptide(L)'
;MANNLTGDYEAVVEISVRQINGLLATLHQNGAYENAPLKLLHSVDTRLGDPPRRFPDHVLDFGDWVFEFQQEKGPRPIKDLKDQFVSTSPPGVAGKFKDIFADLDNIEVIEIPPEVIRGRARIQISTLQVSFPQGSSSEVILHAFARAHYYPDDNTGELPKPVHGEVQATFEIRTQPYQGKTRLFVKASNQDSKIRFIADPASGLSAAEAGVLAAQIRKVVREGIDTLPVDLPAGFPFSQFKGIGVVGQVLALPLQLSGAGAPASGVQPINASFVGSSGFAFAVRKEYVQGLIDIDAIRASVAARSITLRIEHWGVGVSVTYKLRFSSGPTLTFKAGSIEISGRVEVETGTWWAPNGFVSFKQAITIRLNTSTQVASLRRIGDPDVDESWFIPSGTSTNIVRSEIDKALDANEDSVEAVFNDARSKLVSGLRNFDSASTVRYSGVETTVDGVIVRGDIGGPGRLNPIVEIGETEHRTAFTALKSWIPGGRILRHVWSWVEYPDFPPSIWNGVTRTATEMHRFVFPKPPGITSISHVCLRLEGTQILANGQTRNVTGGTTCIAPAPDIVLDVPSWWEPVTVPIWMPDIADDAVLRQAIAGHVSVQTDRPQKMAPGQNTLVYFADWPSERPLQILRDAFGKMKLRNVALQVIVVLPSGAFDSTKKELAGKLGMDEAKLPVSLQLAEDDEGGWGRTFGLSKRPSYYLINARREFVWKAEGHVDAGEMAAALEKHLVSAGPPRVQPLSLAVETGCTAPDVAFRDSEKQSFALHRMRGQTLFLNFWQSWSAPSLAELERLQKLHEKGGKDAPTIISFHGGKDVKKMEEIRRQLGLTFTVVQDSEQRQARKYGVRCWPTTVEVNPEGTVEQAQFGVAMHDDHPRSYEVVESEPVGASE
;
A
#
# COMPACT_ATOMS: atom_id res chain seq x y z
N MET A 1 44.68 -10.14 -17.65
CA MET A 1 44.01 -9.50 -18.81
C MET A 1 42.53 -9.47 -18.50
N ALA A 2 41.84 -8.38 -18.86
CA ALA A 2 40.40 -8.26 -18.69
C ALA A 2 39.69 -9.46 -19.35
N ASN A 3 38.75 -10.06 -18.63
CA ASN A 3 37.89 -11.12 -19.18
C ASN A 3 36.45 -10.61 -19.35
N ASN A 4 35.63 -11.35 -20.09
CA ASN A 4 34.25 -10.93 -20.38
C ASN A 4 33.30 -11.04 -19.16
N LEU A 5 33.74 -11.69 -18.09
CA LEU A 5 32.94 -11.98 -16.92
C LEU A 5 33.08 -10.91 -15.83
N THR A 6 34.31 -10.50 -15.52
CA THR A 6 34.62 -9.55 -14.44
C THR A 6 35.40 -8.33 -14.92
N GLY A 7 35.77 -8.25 -16.21
CA GLY A 7 36.71 -7.25 -16.69
C GLY A 7 38.06 -7.43 -15.98
N ASP A 8 38.60 -6.36 -15.41
CA ASP A 8 39.81 -6.39 -14.58
C ASP A 8 39.51 -6.49 -13.07
N TYR A 9 38.24 -6.53 -12.67
CA TYR A 9 37.83 -6.69 -11.27
C TYR A 9 37.90 -8.14 -10.81
N GLU A 10 37.95 -8.33 -9.49
CA GLU A 10 37.92 -9.65 -8.86
C GLU A 10 36.54 -10.30 -8.87
N ALA A 11 35.49 -9.49 -8.76
CA ALA A 11 34.13 -9.96 -8.87
C ALA A 11 33.21 -8.91 -9.52
N VAL A 12 32.06 -9.37 -10.01
CA VAL A 12 30.96 -8.53 -10.48
C VAL A 12 29.66 -9.10 -9.96
N VAL A 13 28.81 -8.23 -9.40
CA VAL A 13 27.43 -8.56 -9.05
C VAL A 13 26.51 -8.01 -10.13
N GLU A 14 25.72 -8.86 -10.74
CA GLU A 14 24.64 -8.44 -11.63
C GLU A 14 23.30 -8.58 -10.94
N ILE A 15 22.49 -7.53 -10.99
CA ILE A 15 21.11 -7.56 -10.50
C ILE A 15 20.18 -7.20 -11.67
N SER A 16 19.21 -8.06 -11.96
CA SER A 16 18.23 -7.76 -13.00
C SER A 16 17.40 -6.53 -12.62
N VAL A 17 17.13 -5.67 -13.60
CA VAL A 17 16.22 -4.52 -13.43
C VAL A 17 14.84 -4.97 -12.96
N ARG A 18 14.40 -6.16 -13.38
CA ARG A 18 13.18 -6.81 -12.85
C ARG A 18 13.23 -6.88 -11.32
N GLN A 19 14.30 -7.42 -10.76
CA GLN A 19 14.46 -7.55 -9.32
C GLN A 19 14.57 -6.18 -8.61
N ILE A 20 15.24 -5.20 -9.23
CA ILE A 20 15.29 -3.83 -8.72
C ILE A 20 13.89 -3.21 -8.67
N ASN A 21 13.08 -3.39 -9.72
CA ASN A 21 11.69 -2.93 -9.74
C ASN A 21 10.83 -3.62 -8.68
N GLY A 22 11.10 -4.89 -8.37
CA GLY A 22 10.49 -5.59 -7.23
C GLY A 22 10.80 -4.93 -5.88
N LEU A 23 12.03 -4.44 -5.69
CA LEU A 23 12.42 -3.68 -4.49
C LEU A 23 11.79 -2.28 -4.46
N LEU A 24 11.75 -1.56 -5.58
CA LEU A 24 11.06 -0.27 -5.68
C LEU A 24 9.56 -0.39 -5.38
N ALA A 25 8.94 -1.50 -5.82
CA ALA A 25 7.56 -1.81 -5.50
C ALA A 25 7.35 -2.09 -4.00
N THR A 26 8.34 -2.68 -3.32
CA THR A 26 8.34 -2.78 -1.86
C THR A 26 8.41 -1.39 -1.20
N LEU A 27 9.26 -0.48 -1.69
CA LEU A 27 9.30 0.90 -1.18
C LEU A 27 7.99 1.65 -1.38
N HIS A 28 7.32 1.46 -2.53
CA HIS A 28 5.98 2.01 -2.75
C HIS A 28 4.99 1.42 -1.74
N GLN A 29 4.97 0.10 -1.54
CA GLN A 29 4.13 -0.53 -0.52
C GLN A 29 4.41 -0.02 0.90
N ASN A 30 5.68 0.25 1.25
CA ASN A 30 6.04 0.82 2.54
C ASN A 30 5.37 2.20 2.79
N GLY A 31 4.87 2.87 1.74
CA GLY A 31 4.04 4.06 1.84
C GLY A 31 2.76 3.87 2.67
N ALA A 32 2.30 2.62 2.85
CA ALA A 32 1.16 2.28 3.72
C ALA A 32 1.50 2.40 5.22
N TYR A 33 2.79 2.41 5.58
CA TYR A 33 3.23 2.47 6.97
C TYR A 33 3.80 3.85 7.29
N GLU A 34 3.27 4.48 8.32
CA GLU A 34 3.68 5.83 8.73
C GLU A 34 5.17 5.89 9.11
N ASN A 35 5.66 4.87 9.84
CA ASN A 35 7.02 4.81 10.39
C ASN A 35 8.00 3.98 9.55
N ALA A 36 7.67 3.61 8.30
CA ALA A 36 8.62 2.90 7.47
C ALA A 36 9.86 3.76 7.17
N PRO A 37 11.09 3.23 7.37
CA PRO A 37 12.32 4.01 7.26
C PRO A 37 12.60 4.48 5.82
N LEU A 38 12.20 3.68 4.84
CA LEU A 38 12.27 4.01 3.41
C LEU A 38 10.92 3.70 2.77
N LYS A 39 10.31 4.72 2.17
CA LYS A 39 9.01 4.61 1.49
C LYS A 39 8.90 5.56 0.31
N LEU A 40 8.08 5.17 -0.66
CA LEU A 40 7.64 6.04 -1.75
C LEU A 40 6.14 6.33 -1.56
N LEU A 41 5.78 7.60 -1.56
CA LEU A 41 4.40 8.02 -1.44
C LEU A 41 3.64 7.74 -2.74
N HIS A 42 2.39 7.29 -2.62
CA HIS A 42 1.52 7.10 -3.76
C HIS A 42 0.93 8.42 -4.29
N SER A 43 0.65 9.37 -3.39
CA SER A 43 0.02 10.63 -3.76
C SER A 43 0.85 11.80 -3.25
N VAL A 44 0.93 12.87 -4.04
CA VAL A 44 1.52 14.15 -3.63
C VAL A 44 0.55 15.29 -3.96
N ASP A 45 0.44 16.24 -3.05
CA ASP A 45 -0.23 17.52 -3.26
C ASP A 45 0.85 18.60 -3.25
N THR A 46 1.00 19.32 -4.36
CA THR A 46 2.06 20.30 -4.53
C THR A 46 1.57 21.53 -5.28
N ARG A 47 2.29 22.65 -5.11
CA ARG A 47 2.03 23.90 -5.82
C ARG A 47 2.86 23.95 -7.11
N LEU A 48 2.21 24.35 -8.20
CA LEU A 48 2.88 24.66 -9.46
C LEU A 48 2.89 26.17 -9.66
N GLY A 49 3.95 26.67 -10.30
CA GLY A 49 4.01 28.07 -10.71
C GLY A 49 4.40 29.08 -9.63
N ASP A 50 4.50 28.66 -8.36
CA ASP A 50 5.03 29.54 -7.32
C ASP A 50 6.49 29.89 -7.64
N PRO A 51 6.91 31.16 -7.50
CA PRO A 51 8.30 31.54 -7.70
C PRO A 51 9.19 30.80 -6.68
N PRO A 52 10.45 30.47 -7.03
CA PRO A 52 11.38 29.87 -6.10
C PRO A 52 11.44 30.72 -4.82
N ARG A 53 11.37 30.06 -3.65
CA ARG A 53 11.29 30.71 -2.34
C ARG A 53 12.40 31.76 -2.22
N ARG A 54 12.01 33.04 -2.13
CA ARG A 54 12.92 34.19 -1.94
C ARG A 54 12.99 34.67 -0.49
N PHE A 55 12.25 34.05 0.43
CA PHE A 55 12.18 34.48 1.83
C PHE A 55 13.06 33.60 2.73
N PRO A 56 13.72 34.19 3.75
CA PRO A 56 14.41 33.43 4.80
C PRO A 56 13.45 32.46 5.51
N ASP A 57 13.93 31.25 5.85
CA ASP A 57 13.11 30.16 6.44
C ASP A 57 12.28 30.58 7.66
N HIS A 58 12.81 31.48 8.49
CA HIS A 58 12.14 31.96 9.70
C HIS A 58 10.88 32.83 9.45
N VAL A 59 10.74 33.42 8.25
CA VAL A 59 9.53 34.16 7.84
C VAL A 59 8.43 33.20 7.39
N LEU A 60 8.80 32.07 6.77
CA LEU A 60 7.87 31.04 6.34
C LEU A 60 7.32 30.24 7.53
N ASP A 61 8.18 29.84 8.48
CA ASP A 61 7.74 29.18 9.72
C ASP A 61 6.79 30.06 10.53
N PHE A 62 7.04 31.38 10.53
CA PHE A 62 6.14 32.35 11.12
C PHE A 62 4.82 32.48 10.33
N GLY A 63 4.87 32.45 9.00
CA GLY A 63 3.68 32.46 8.14
C GLY A 63 2.78 31.25 8.35
N ASP A 64 3.36 30.05 8.38
CA ASP A 64 2.64 28.80 8.66
C ASP A 64 2.06 28.82 10.08
N TRP A 65 2.80 29.33 11.06
CA TRP A 65 2.31 29.50 12.43
C TRP A 65 1.18 30.54 12.53
N VAL A 66 1.29 31.69 11.85
CA VAL A 66 0.21 32.69 11.78
C VAL A 66 -1.02 32.11 11.10
N PHE A 67 -0.84 31.29 10.05
CA PHE A 67 -1.92 30.61 9.37
C PHE A 67 -2.64 29.62 10.31
N GLU A 68 -1.90 28.80 11.06
CA GLU A 68 -2.47 27.94 12.11
C GLU A 68 -3.19 28.74 13.20
N PHE A 69 -2.57 29.84 13.67
CA PHE A 69 -3.16 30.74 14.66
C PHE A 69 -4.46 31.40 14.17
N GLN A 70 -4.50 31.81 12.89
CA GLN A 70 -5.69 32.36 12.24
C GLN A 70 -6.76 31.30 11.99
N GLN A 71 -6.40 30.05 11.69
CA GLN A 71 -7.36 28.95 11.61
C GLN A 71 -8.00 28.65 12.97
N GLU A 72 -7.25 28.78 14.07
CA GLU A 72 -7.77 28.51 15.41
C GLU A 72 -8.62 29.65 15.98
N LYS A 73 -8.28 30.91 15.67
CA LYS A 73 -8.90 32.13 16.26
C LYS A 73 -9.73 32.97 15.28
N GLY A 74 -9.79 32.59 14.01
CA GLY A 74 -10.46 33.32 12.93
C GLY A 74 -9.53 34.31 12.20
N PRO A 75 -9.79 34.59 10.90
CA PRO A 75 -8.92 35.45 10.09
C PRO A 75 -8.93 36.88 10.61
N ARG A 76 -7.75 37.46 10.77
CA ARG A 76 -7.54 38.87 11.16
C ARG A 76 -6.52 39.52 10.23
N PRO A 77 -6.62 40.84 9.96
CA PRO A 77 -5.61 41.55 9.18
C PRO A 77 -4.22 41.36 9.80
N ILE A 78 -3.22 41.11 8.94
CA ILE A 78 -1.82 40.87 9.35
C ILE A 78 -1.28 42.05 10.16
N LYS A 79 -1.68 43.28 9.82
CA LYS A 79 -1.32 44.50 10.55
C LYS A 79 -1.81 44.49 12.01
N ASP A 80 -3.03 44.02 12.25
CA ASP A 80 -3.60 43.95 13.59
C ASP A 80 -2.94 42.86 14.44
N LEU A 81 -2.53 41.76 13.78
CA LEU A 81 -1.74 40.69 14.41
C LEU A 81 -0.33 41.16 14.76
N LYS A 82 0.32 41.95 13.88
CA LYS A 82 1.61 42.59 14.14
C LYS A 82 1.54 43.46 15.39
N ASP A 83 0.58 44.36 15.45
CA ASP A 83 0.42 45.27 16.58
C ASP A 83 0.12 44.51 17.88
N GLN A 84 -0.70 43.45 17.80
CA GLN A 84 -0.99 42.59 18.94
C GLN A 84 0.26 41.82 19.43
N PHE A 85 0.97 41.11 18.56
CA PHE A 85 2.11 40.28 18.97
C PHE A 85 3.28 41.12 19.46
N VAL A 86 3.51 42.28 18.85
CA VAL A 86 4.54 43.22 19.29
C VAL A 86 4.19 43.86 20.63
N SER A 87 2.91 44.20 20.88
CA SER A 87 2.49 44.84 22.14
C SER A 87 2.37 43.88 23.33
N THR A 88 2.16 42.59 23.08
CA THR A 88 1.92 41.58 24.13
C THR A 88 3.15 40.73 24.47
N SER A 89 4.24 40.86 23.72
CA SER A 89 5.45 40.03 23.89
C SER A 89 6.55 40.71 24.70
N PRO A 90 7.40 39.95 25.42
CA PRO A 90 8.59 40.48 26.06
C PRO A 90 9.54 41.20 25.08
N PRO A 91 10.36 42.18 25.50
CA PRO A 91 11.09 43.08 24.59
C PRO A 91 11.97 42.38 23.54
N GLY A 92 12.67 41.31 23.92
CA GLY A 92 13.51 40.53 22.98
C GLY A 92 12.72 39.72 21.95
N VAL A 93 11.48 39.36 22.26
CA VAL A 93 10.56 38.65 21.37
C VAL A 93 9.79 39.64 20.49
N ALA A 94 9.37 40.77 21.07
CA ALA A 94 8.75 41.87 20.34
C ALA A 94 9.68 42.46 19.26
N GLY A 95 10.98 42.53 19.53
CA GLY A 95 11.99 42.90 18.52
C GLY A 95 12.00 41.93 17.33
N LYS A 96 12.05 40.63 17.61
CA LYS A 96 11.98 39.59 16.56
C LYS A 96 10.69 39.65 15.74
N PHE A 97 9.53 39.86 16.38
CA PHE A 97 8.28 40.04 15.64
C PHE A 97 8.32 41.28 14.77
N LYS A 98 8.85 42.42 15.25
CA LYS A 98 9.01 43.63 14.42
C LYS A 98 9.87 43.37 13.19
N ASP A 99 10.99 42.67 13.35
CA ASP A 99 11.90 42.34 12.25
C ASP A 99 11.22 41.41 11.23
N ILE A 100 10.59 40.32 11.69
CA ILE A 100 9.86 39.37 10.83
C ILE A 100 8.71 40.03 10.07
N PHE A 101 7.95 40.92 10.71
CA PHE A 101 6.87 41.65 10.06
C PHE A 101 7.38 42.77 9.12
N ALA A 102 8.56 43.33 9.34
CA ALA A 102 9.18 44.27 8.40
C ALA A 102 9.63 43.57 7.12
N ASP A 103 10.09 42.33 7.23
CA ASP A 103 10.41 41.48 6.07
C ASP A 103 9.15 41.11 5.26
N LEU A 104 8.01 40.91 5.93
CA LEU A 104 6.69 40.70 5.28
C LEU A 104 6.15 41.95 4.57
N ASP A 105 6.39 43.15 5.10
CA ASP A 105 5.95 44.42 4.49
C ASP A 105 6.74 44.76 3.20
N ASN A 106 7.90 44.14 2.97
CA ASN A 106 8.73 44.31 1.77
C ASN A 106 8.41 43.30 0.64
N ILE A 107 7.33 42.54 0.75
CA ILE A 107 6.89 41.60 -0.29
C ILE A 107 6.21 42.38 -1.42
N GLU A 108 6.88 42.56 -2.55
CA GLU A 108 6.23 43.01 -3.79
C GLU A 108 5.17 41.98 -4.21
N VAL A 109 3.89 42.39 -4.17
CA VAL A 109 2.79 41.61 -4.75
C VAL A 109 2.87 41.76 -6.27
N ILE A 110 3.53 40.81 -6.92
CA ILE A 110 3.60 40.73 -8.37
C ILE A 110 2.20 40.37 -8.88
N GLU A 111 1.58 41.24 -9.69
CA GLU A 111 0.41 40.86 -10.50
C GLU A 111 0.85 39.76 -11.47
N ILE A 112 0.27 38.57 -11.33
CA ILE A 112 0.61 37.41 -12.14
C ILE A 112 -0.24 37.45 -13.41
N PRO A 113 0.38 37.50 -14.60
CA PRO A 113 -0.37 37.49 -15.85
C PRO A 113 -1.23 36.22 -16.00
N PRO A 114 -2.40 36.29 -16.66
CA PRO A 114 -3.28 35.14 -16.84
C PRO A 114 -2.67 33.95 -17.59
N GLU A 115 -1.59 34.18 -18.32
CA GLU A 115 -0.86 33.17 -19.10
C GLU A 115 0.07 32.31 -18.22
N VAL A 116 0.32 32.71 -16.98
CA VAL A 116 1.18 31.98 -16.06
C VAL A 116 0.40 30.82 -15.43
N ILE A 117 0.92 29.59 -15.57
CA ILE A 117 0.42 28.43 -14.83
C ILE A 117 0.78 28.61 -13.36
N ARG A 118 -0.21 28.84 -12.50
CA ARG A 118 -0.04 28.82 -11.04
C ARG A 118 -1.26 28.23 -10.34
N GLY A 119 -1.05 27.27 -9.46
CA GLY A 119 -2.14 26.52 -8.85
C GLY A 119 -1.68 25.32 -8.05
N ARG A 120 -2.62 24.47 -7.65
CA ARG A 120 -2.37 23.24 -6.89
C ARG A 120 -2.50 22.02 -7.80
N ALA A 121 -1.48 21.18 -7.85
CA ALA A 121 -1.51 19.89 -8.51
C ALA A 121 -1.61 18.76 -7.49
N ARG A 122 -2.65 17.95 -7.61
CA ARG A 122 -2.80 16.69 -6.87
C ARG A 122 -2.43 15.55 -7.81
N ILE A 123 -1.47 14.73 -7.41
CA ILE A 123 -0.82 13.77 -8.30
C ILE A 123 -0.86 12.39 -7.63
N GLN A 124 -1.32 11.39 -8.37
CA GLN A 124 -1.11 9.98 -8.08
C GLN A 124 0.07 9.46 -8.89
N ILE A 125 0.97 8.75 -8.21
CA ILE A 125 2.18 8.18 -8.78
C ILE A 125 2.13 6.66 -8.52
N SER A 126 2.31 5.89 -9.59
CA SER A 126 2.46 4.43 -9.49
C SER A 126 3.83 4.04 -8.93
N THR A 127 4.03 2.76 -8.66
CA THR A 127 5.37 2.26 -8.33
C THR A 127 6.42 2.72 -9.35
N LEU A 128 7.54 3.23 -8.85
CA LEU A 128 8.67 3.60 -9.69
C LEU A 128 9.29 2.35 -10.31
N GLN A 129 9.77 2.49 -11.53
CA GLN A 129 10.61 1.51 -12.22
C GLN A 129 11.88 2.20 -12.72
N VAL A 130 12.92 1.41 -12.94
CA VAL A 130 14.21 1.90 -13.40
C VAL A 130 14.60 1.28 -14.74
N SER A 131 15.34 2.04 -15.55
CA SER A 131 16.11 1.52 -16.68
C SER A 131 17.43 2.27 -16.80
N PHE A 132 18.31 1.81 -17.68
CA PHE A 132 19.62 2.40 -17.91
C PHE A 132 19.79 2.74 -19.40
N PRO A 133 20.39 3.88 -19.75
CA PRO A 133 20.93 4.07 -21.09
C PRO A 133 21.95 2.96 -21.38
N GLN A 134 22.03 2.50 -22.63
CA GLN A 134 22.89 1.38 -23.00
C GLN A 134 24.37 1.64 -22.60
N GLY A 135 24.93 0.77 -21.76
CA GLY A 135 26.32 0.89 -21.29
C GLY A 135 26.56 2.02 -20.28
N SER A 136 25.51 2.68 -19.79
CA SER A 136 25.62 3.79 -18.85
C SER A 136 26.31 3.40 -17.54
N SER A 137 27.18 4.27 -17.04
CA SER A 137 27.85 4.13 -15.73
C SER A 137 27.63 5.33 -14.80
N SER A 138 26.82 6.29 -15.25
CA SER A 138 26.60 7.55 -14.54
C SER A 138 25.16 8.06 -14.66
N GLU A 139 24.31 7.40 -15.44
CA GLU A 139 22.94 7.83 -15.69
C GLU A 139 21.96 6.69 -15.49
N VAL A 140 20.82 7.03 -14.90
CA VAL A 140 19.70 6.12 -14.60
C VAL A 140 18.41 6.80 -15.03
N ILE A 141 17.49 6.06 -15.65
CA ILE A 141 16.18 6.57 -16.05
C ILE A 141 15.14 6.04 -15.07
N LEU A 142 14.43 6.94 -14.40
CA LEU A 142 13.26 6.61 -13.60
C LEU A 142 12.00 6.71 -14.46
N HIS A 143 11.15 5.70 -14.34
CA HIS A 143 9.86 5.58 -14.98
C HIS A 143 8.78 5.65 -13.91
N ALA A 144 7.85 6.59 -14.08
CA ALA A 144 6.73 6.77 -13.17
C ALA A 144 5.46 7.02 -13.99
N PHE A 145 4.47 6.13 -13.91
CA PHE A 145 3.15 6.49 -14.41
C PHE A 145 2.47 7.40 -13.41
N ALA A 146 2.00 8.54 -13.89
CA ALA A 146 1.36 9.57 -13.08
C ALA A 146 0.00 9.95 -13.66
N ARG A 147 -0.94 10.22 -12.75
CA ARG A 147 -2.17 10.95 -13.05
C ARG A 147 -2.20 12.20 -12.20
N ALA A 148 -2.61 13.33 -12.75
CA ALA A 148 -2.75 14.56 -11.99
C ALA A 148 -4.08 15.26 -12.28
N HIS A 149 -4.60 15.93 -11.25
CA HIS A 149 -5.63 16.94 -11.38
C HIS A 149 -5.06 18.27 -10.90
N TYR A 150 -5.17 19.28 -11.75
CA TYR A 150 -4.64 20.61 -11.51
C TYR A 150 -5.80 21.59 -11.26
N TYR A 151 -5.69 22.32 -10.15
CA TYR A 151 -6.59 23.37 -9.71
C TYR A 151 -5.87 24.71 -9.91
N PRO A 152 -6.22 25.49 -10.95
CA PRO A 152 -5.60 26.80 -11.16
C PRO A 152 -5.99 27.77 -10.03
N ASP A 153 -5.09 28.71 -9.73
CA ASP A 153 -5.44 29.90 -8.94
C ASP A 153 -6.35 30.83 -9.76
N ASP A 154 -7.05 31.73 -9.07
CA ASP A 154 -7.88 32.73 -9.72
C ASP A 154 -7.07 33.57 -10.72
N ASN A 155 -7.60 33.73 -11.93
CA ASN A 155 -6.99 34.50 -13.03
C ASN A 155 -5.62 33.97 -13.50
N THR A 156 -5.36 32.66 -13.40
CA THR A 156 -4.12 32.05 -13.92
C THR A 156 -4.42 30.98 -14.99
N GLY A 157 -3.39 30.49 -15.67
CA GLY A 157 -3.54 29.57 -16.80
C GLY A 157 -3.90 28.14 -16.37
N GLU A 158 -4.77 27.48 -17.15
CA GLU A 158 -5.08 26.05 -16.99
C GLU A 158 -4.03 25.13 -17.65
N LEU A 159 -3.90 23.92 -17.11
CA LEU A 159 -3.16 22.85 -17.77
C LEU A 159 -4.08 21.97 -18.62
N PRO A 160 -3.58 21.42 -19.75
CA PRO A 160 -4.32 20.43 -20.52
C PRO A 160 -4.77 19.24 -19.66
N LYS A 161 -6.02 18.81 -19.84
CA LYS A 161 -6.63 17.71 -19.07
C LYS A 161 -7.07 16.60 -20.03
N PRO A 162 -6.94 15.32 -19.64
CA PRO A 162 -6.40 14.82 -18.37
C PRO A 162 -4.87 14.73 -18.38
N VAL A 163 -4.21 15.01 -17.25
CA VAL A 163 -2.79 14.69 -17.09
C VAL A 163 -2.66 13.22 -16.73
N HIS A 164 -2.47 12.34 -17.73
CA HIS A 164 -2.26 10.90 -17.52
C HIS A 164 -1.19 10.41 -18.50
N GLY A 165 -0.13 9.81 -17.97
CA GLY A 165 0.95 9.26 -18.80
C GLY A 165 2.14 8.77 -18.00
N GLU A 166 3.21 8.44 -18.72
CA GLU A 166 4.49 8.05 -18.16
C GLU A 166 5.45 9.24 -18.11
N VAL A 167 6.03 9.48 -16.95
CA VAL A 167 7.19 10.37 -16.79
C VAL A 167 8.45 9.52 -16.85
N GLN A 168 9.32 9.81 -17.80
CA GLN A 168 10.65 9.22 -17.93
C GLN A 168 11.69 10.29 -17.67
N ALA A 169 12.38 10.21 -16.53
CA ALA A 169 13.34 11.21 -16.09
C ALA A 169 14.72 10.59 -15.89
N THR A 170 15.72 11.12 -16.59
CA THR A 170 17.11 10.70 -16.41
C THR A 170 17.75 11.46 -15.26
N PHE A 171 18.41 10.73 -14.37
CA PHE A 171 19.20 11.24 -13.27
C PHE A 171 20.67 10.88 -13.46
N GLU A 172 21.55 11.87 -13.26
CA GLU A 172 22.99 11.70 -13.18
C GLU A 172 23.38 11.27 -11.77
N ILE A 173 24.25 10.27 -11.67
CA ILE A 173 24.76 9.71 -10.43
C ILE A 173 26.27 9.95 -10.36
N ARG A 174 26.73 10.52 -9.24
CA ARG A 174 28.15 10.76 -8.97
C ARG A 174 28.49 10.39 -7.53
N THR A 175 29.66 9.79 -7.32
CA THR A 175 30.20 9.53 -5.99
C THR A 175 31.30 10.53 -5.66
N GLN A 176 31.31 11.10 -4.45
CA GLN A 176 32.37 12.00 -4.01
C GLN A 176 32.77 11.71 -2.56
N PRO A 177 34.08 11.79 -2.21
CA PRO A 177 34.52 11.78 -0.83
C PRO A 177 33.93 12.96 -0.04
N TYR A 178 33.39 12.70 1.14
CA TYR A 178 32.81 13.70 2.03
C TYR A 178 33.02 13.30 3.49
N GLN A 179 33.76 14.12 4.26
CA GLN A 179 34.02 13.90 5.70
C GLN A 179 34.50 12.47 6.04
N GLY A 180 35.39 11.90 5.23
CA GLY A 180 35.92 10.54 5.44
C GLY A 180 34.98 9.40 5.02
N LYS A 181 33.81 9.69 4.44
CA LYS A 181 32.88 8.73 3.84
C LYS A 181 32.74 8.96 2.33
N THR A 182 32.12 8.02 1.62
CA THR A 182 31.72 8.21 0.22
C THR A 182 30.24 8.56 0.17
N ARG A 183 29.92 9.68 -0.51
CA ARG A 183 28.56 10.18 -0.63
C ARG A 183 28.09 10.07 -2.08
N LEU A 184 26.86 9.58 -2.25
CA LEU A 184 26.19 9.48 -3.53
C LEU A 184 25.37 10.75 -3.79
N PHE A 185 25.68 11.42 -4.89
CA PHE A 185 24.93 12.56 -5.41
C PHE A 185 24.09 12.11 -6.59
N VAL A 186 22.81 12.43 -6.54
CA VAL A 186 21.85 12.15 -7.61
C VAL A 186 21.27 13.48 -8.04
N LYS A 187 21.23 13.76 -9.34
CA LYS A 187 20.67 15.01 -9.86
C LYS A 187 19.88 14.77 -11.14
N ALA A 188 18.70 15.36 -11.26
CA ALA A 188 17.94 15.32 -12.51
C ALA A 188 18.72 15.98 -13.65
N SER A 189 18.65 15.41 -14.85
CA SER A 189 19.33 15.96 -16.02
C SER A 189 18.81 17.36 -16.37
N ASN A 190 19.73 18.26 -16.74
CA ASN A 190 19.38 19.59 -17.25
C ASN A 190 18.95 19.57 -18.73
N GLN A 191 19.00 18.42 -19.40
CA GLN A 191 18.62 18.28 -20.81
C GLN A 191 17.13 17.94 -20.94
N ASP A 192 16.40 18.71 -21.75
CA ASP A 192 14.96 18.53 -21.94
C ASP A 192 14.60 17.21 -22.63
N SER A 193 15.45 16.73 -23.53
CA SER A 193 15.28 15.43 -24.20
C SER A 193 15.37 14.23 -23.24
N LYS A 194 15.98 14.41 -22.07
CA LYS A 194 16.20 13.38 -21.05
C LYS A 194 15.13 13.35 -19.95
N ILE A 195 14.17 14.27 -19.99
CA ILE A 195 12.98 14.28 -19.14
C ILE A 195 11.76 14.39 -20.04
N ARG A 196 11.08 13.26 -20.23
CA ARG A 196 9.99 13.08 -21.19
C ARG A 196 8.70 12.77 -20.46
N PHE A 197 7.61 13.31 -20.98
CA PHE A 197 6.25 12.90 -20.64
C PHE A 197 5.66 12.21 -21.86
N ILE A 198 5.23 10.96 -21.68
CA ILE A 198 4.56 10.17 -22.71
C ILE A 198 3.10 10.08 -22.27
N ALA A 199 2.24 10.88 -22.90
CA ALA A 199 0.82 10.85 -22.64
C ALA A 199 0.24 9.46 -22.90
N ASP A 200 -0.71 9.03 -22.06
CA ASP A 200 -1.46 7.81 -22.32
C ASP A 200 -2.20 7.96 -23.65
N PRO A 201 -2.05 7.03 -24.62
CA PRO A 201 -2.66 7.20 -25.95
C PRO A 201 -4.17 7.37 -25.92
N ALA A 202 -4.85 6.79 -24.93
CA ALA A 202 -6.31 6.91 -24.79
C ALA A 202 -6.74 8.22 -24.08
N SER A 203 -5.79 9.04 -23.59
CA SER A 203 -6.10 10.32 -22.92
C SER A 203 -6.68 11.38 -23.84
N GLY A 204 -6.49 11.25 -25.16
CA GLY A 204 -6.97 12.22 -26.16
C GLY A 204 -6.14 13.51 -26.25
N LEU A 205 -5.03 13.63 -25.50
CA LEU A 205 -4.15 14.81 -25.58
C LEU A 205 -3.47 14.92 -26.95
N SER A 206 -3.49 16.10 -27.54
CA SER A 206 -2.70 16.42 -28.73
C SER A 206 -1.20 16.50 -28.41
N ALA A 207 -0.35 16.42 -29.42
CA ALA A 207 1.09 16.57 -29.26
C ALA A 207 1.50 17.94 -28.68
N ALA A 208 0.76 19.00 -29.02
CA ALA A 208 0.99 20.34 -28.49
C ALA A 208 0.66 20.41 -26.99
N GLU A 209 -0.49 19.88 -26.58
CA GLU A 209 -0.89 19.80 -25.17
C GLU A 209 0.07 18.95 -24.33
N ALA A 210 0.47 17.79 -24.85
CA ALA A 210 1.48 16.95 -24.21
C ALA A 210 2.83 17.70 -24.07
N GLY A 211 3.18 18.57 -25.02
CA GLY A 211 4.34 19.45 -24.95
C GLY A 211 4.28 20.47 -23.80
N VAL A 212 3.11 21.09 -23.59
CA VAL A 212 2.88 22.00 -22.44
C VAL A 212 3.04 21.26 -21.11
N LEU A 213 2.45 20.07 -20.99
CA LEU A 213 2.59 19.23 -19.80
C LEU A 213 4.04 18.80 -19.56
N ALA A 214 4.75 18.39 -20.61
CA ALA A 214 6.16 18.01 -20.53
C ALA A 214 7.03 19.15 -19.99
N ALA A 215 6.78 20.39 -20.39
CA ALA A 215 7.51 21.56 -19.88
C ALA A 215 7.31 21.75 -18.36
N GLN A 216 6.07 21.61 -17.87
CA GLN A 216 5.78 21.73 -16.43
C GLN A 216 6.35 20.54 -15.64
N ILE A 217 6.27 19.33 -16.18
CA ILE A 217 6.84 18.13 -15.55
C ILE A 217 8.36 18.28 -15.42
N ARG A 218 9.06 18.83 -16.42
CA ARG A 218 10.50 19.12 -16.31
C ARG A 218 10.83 20.05 -15.15
N LYS A 219 10.02 21.10 -14.98
CA LYS A 219 10.17 22.03 -13.85
C LYS A 219 9.99 21.30 -12.52
N VAL A 220 8.93 20.51 -12.38
CA VAL A 220 8.67 19.71 -11.17
C VAL A 220 9.83 18.74 -10.89
N VAL A 221 10.32 18.01 -11.90
CA VAL A 221 11.40 17.03 -11.74
C VAL A 221 12.73 17.69 -11.35
N ARG A 222 13.02 18.89 -11.85
CA ARG A 222 14.30 19.59 -11.60
C ARG A 222 14.30 20.45 -10.34
N GLU A 223 13.17 21.06 -10.03
CA GLU A 223 13.07 22.10 -8.99
C GLU A 223 12.14 21.69 -7.84
N GLY A 224 11.19 20.79 -8.09
CA GLY A 224 10.22 20.34 -7.09
C GLY A 224 10.59 19.03 -6.39
N ILE A 225 11.67 18.36 -6.81
CA ILE A 225 12.17 17.14 -6.17
C ILE A 225 13.52 17.44 -5.53
N ASP A 226 13.56 17.38 -4.20
CA ASP A 226 14.80 17.43 -3.45
C ASP A 226 15.51 16.08 -3.53
N THR A 227 16.67 16.09 -4.18
CA THR A 227 17.56 14.93 -4.23
C THR A 227 18.49 15.00 -3.02
N LEU A 228 18.24 14.15 -2.03
CA LEU A 228 19.08 14.09 -0.85
C LEU A 228 20.37 13.30 -1.17
N PRO A 229 21.55 13.88 -0.91
CA PRO A 229 22.77 13.10 -1.02
C PRO A 229 22.78 12.01 0.05
N VAL A 230 23.10 10.77 -0.34
CA VAL A 230 23.06 9.61 0.54
C VAL A 230 24.48 9.20 0.90
N ASP A 231 24.78 9.13 2.19
CA ASP A 231 26.03 8.51 2.66
C ASP A 231 25.95 7.01 2.42
N LEU A 232 26.91 6.47 1.68
CA LEU A 232 26.99 5.03 1.49
C LEU A 232 27.36 4.36 2.83
N PRO A 233 26.79 3.19 3.16
CA PRO A 233 27.12 2.47 4.39
C PRO A 233 28.63 2.23 4.53
N ALA A 234 29.12 2.15 5.77
CA ALA A 234 30.51 1.78 6.02
C ALA A 234 30.81 0.40 5.41
N GLY A 235 31.87 0.30 4.62
CA GLY A 235 32.22 -0.93 3.91
C GLY A 235 31.36 -1.21 2.66
N PHE A 236 30.57 -0.24 2.18
CA PHE A 236 29.88 -0.36 0.90
C PHE A 236 30.91 -0.56 -0.23
N PRO A 237 30.90 -1.71 -0.92
CA PRO A 237 32.09 -2.14 -1.60
C PRO A 237 32.11 -1.77 -3.10
N PHE A 238 31.09 -1.03 -3.56
CA PHE A 238 30.93 -0.62 -4.95
C PHE A 238 31.22 0.88 -5.11
N SER A 239 32.05 1.22 -6.08
CA SER A 239 32.40 2.60 -6.43
C SER A 239 31.87 3.02 -7.81
N GLN A 240 31.44 2.06 -8.63
CA GLN A 240 30.97 2.25 -9.99
C GLN A 240 29.82 1.27 -10.26
N PHE A 241 29.04 1.56 -11.30
CA PHE A 241 28.04 0.64 -11.83
C PHE A 241 28.05 0.67 -13.34
N LYS A 242 27.41 -0.32 -13.96
CA LYS A 242 27.14 -0.31 -15.40
C LYS A 242 25.80 -0.96 -15.72
N GLY A 243 24.97 -0.28 -16.50
CA GLY A 243 23.78 -0.87 -17.12
C GLY A 243 24.16 -1.72 -18.34
N ILE A 244 23.73 -2.98 -18.36
CA ILE A 244 24.01 -3.93 -19.45
C ILE A 244 22.69 -4.40 -20.08
N GLY A 245 22.70 -4.51 -21.41
CA GLY A 245 21.56 -4.98 -22.20
C GLY A 245 20.53 -3.91 -22.54
N VAL A 246 19.63 -4.27 -23.47
CA VAL A 246 18.47 -3.45 -23.87
C VAL A 246 17.17 -4.10 -23.40
N VAL A 247 17.08 -5.43 -23.53
CA VAL A 247 15.97 -6.26 -23.04
C VAL A 247 16.42 -6.99 -21.78
N GLY A 248 15.61 -6.98 -20.72
CA GLY A 248 15.94 -7.64 -19.46
C GLY A 248 17.19 -7.07 -18.79
N GLN A 249 17.37 -5.74 -18.89
CA GLN A 249 18.56 -5.01 -18.44
C GLN A 249 19.04 -5.46 -17.06
N VAL A 250 20.35 -5.44 -16.85
CA VAL A 250 20.98 -5.73 -15.57
C VAL A 250 21.86 -4.57 -15.11
N LEU A 251 21.93 -4.39 -13.81
CA LEU A 251 22.90 -3.51 -13.16
C LEU A 251 24.11 -4.34 -12.74
N ALA A 252 25.25 -4.10 -13.38
CA ALA A 252 26.53 -4.66 -12.99
C ALA A 252 27.22 -3.76 -11.97
N LEU A 253 27.66 -4.36 -10.87
CA LEU A 253 28.34 -3.73 -9.74
C LEU A 253 29.68 -4.44 -9.53
N PRO A 254 30.77 -3.93 -10.12
CA PRO A 254 32.09 -4.51 -9.97
C PRO A 254 32.67 -4.31 -8.58
N LEU A 255 33.46 -5.29 -8.16
CA LEU A 255 33.92 -5.45 -6.80
C LEU A 255 35.39 -5.87 -6.76
N GLN A 256 36.16 -5.20 -5.91
CA GLN A 256 37.49 -5.64 -5.50
C GLN A 256 37.38 -6.32 -4.13
N LEU A 257 37.55 -7.64 -4.08
CA LEU A 257 37.42 -8.45 -2.88
C LEU A 257 38.64 -8.32 -1.94
N SER A 258 39.83 -8.12 -2.51
CA SER A 258 41.10 -7.96 -1.80
C SER A 258 41.28 -6.61 -1.10
N GLY A 259 40.36 -5.65 -1.31
CA GLY A 259 40.48 -4.28 -0.79
C GLY A 259 41.49 -3.41 -1.54
N ALA A 260 42.07 -3.89 -2.63
CA ALA A 260 42.91 -3.08 -3.52
C ALA A 260 42.11 -1.93 -4.17
N GLY A 261 42.81 -0.91 -4.67
CA GLY A 261 42.17 0.18 -5.43
C GLY A 261 41.51 -0.33 -6.71
N ALA A 262 40.50 0.40 -7.20
CA ALA A 262 39.80 0.05 -8.43
C ALA A 262 40.78 -0.03 -9.64
N PRO A 263 40.63 -1.02 -10.55
CA PRO A 263 41.46 -1.14 -11.75
C PRO A 263 41.38 0.09 -12.68
N ALA A 264 42.48 0.39 -13.37
CA ALA A 264 42.60 1.57 -14.24
C ALA A 264 41.63 1.60 -15.43
N SER A 265 41.22 0.43 -15.93
CA SER A 265 40.28 0.25 -17.05
C SER A 265 38.80 0.40 -16.65
N GLY A 266 38.50 0.50 -15.36
CA GLY A 266 37.14 0.69 -14.82
C GLY A 266 36.13 -0.37 -15.27
N VAL A 267 34.84 -0.04 -15.25
CA VAL A 267 33.73 -0.97 -15.57
C VAL A 267 33.53 -1.27 -17.06
N GLN A 268 34.27 -0.61 -17.94
CA GLN A 268 33.97 -0.57 -19.38
C GLN A 268 34.01 -1.93 -20.10
N PRO A 269 34.92 -2.87 -19.78
CA PRO A 269 34.97 -4.17 -20.44
C PRO A 269 33.75 -5.08 -20.19
N ILE A 270 32.99 -4.84 -19.11
CA ILE A 270 31.86 -5.70 -18.70
C ILE A 270 30.65 -5.40 -19.59
N ASN A 271 30.37 -6.26 -20.58
CA ASN A 271 29.34 -6.01 -21.61
C ASN A 271 28.35 -7.16 -21.79
N ALA A 272 28.61 -8.33 -21.21
CA ALA A 272 27.76 -9.51 -21.35
C ALA A 272 27.13 -9.82 -20.00
N SER A 273 25.80 -9.98 -19.99
CA SER A 273 25.12 -10.41 -18.78
C SER A 273 25.26 -11.91 -18.57
N PHE A 274 25.43 -12.30 -17.32
CA PHE A 274 25.45 -13.69 -16.87
C PHE A 274 24.31 -14.01 -15.90
N VAL A 275 23.36 -13.11 -15.68
CA VAL A 275 22.22 -13.31 -14.76
C VAL A 275 21.25 -14.41 -15.25
N GLY A 276 21.07 -14.55 -16.57
CA GLY A 276 20.11 -15.48 -17.16
C GLY A 276 18.66 -15.14 -16.78
N SER A 277 17.89 -16.13 -16.32
CA SER A 277 16.51 -15.96 -15.83
C SER A 277 16.41 -15.58 -14.34
N SER A 278 17.53 -15.67 -13.62
CA SER A 278 17.63 -15.40 -12.18
C SER A 278 17.57 -13.90 -11.87
N GLY A 279 17.16 -13.56 -10.65
CA GLY A 279 17.07 -12.18 -10.17
C GLY A 279 18.43 -11.48 -10.03
N PHE A 280 19.47 -12.22 -9.66
CA PHE A 280 20.85 -11.75 -9.55
C PHE A 280 21.87 -12.84 -9.90
N ALA A 281 23.12 -12.42 -10.10
CA ALA A 281 24.26 -13.31 -10.18
C ALA A 281 25.54 -12.66 -9.63
N PHE A 282 26.43 -13.49 -9.09
CA PHE A 282 27.78 -13.12 -8.66
C PHE A 282 28.77 -13.86 -9.54
N ALA A 283 29.65 -13.14 -10.20
CA ALA A 283 30.79 -13.72 -10.89
C ALA A 283 32.08 -13.41 -10.15
N VAL A 284 32.96 -14.39 -10.01
CA VAL A 284 34.27 -14.26 -9.38
C VAL A 284 35.34 -14.76 -10.34
N ARG A 285 36.41 -13.98 -10.54
CA ARG A 285 37.49 -14.33 -11.46
C ARG A 285 38.27 -15.56 -10.99
N LYS A 286 38.75 -16.37 -11.93
CA LYS A 286 39.48 -17.60 -11.63
C LYS A 286 40.70 -17.40 -10.72
N GLU A 287 41.47 -16.32 -10.88
CA GLU A 287 42.68 -16.11 -10.07
C GLU A 287 42.33 -15.90 -8.59
N TYR A 288 41.19 -15.26 -8.30
CA TYR A 288 40.71 -15.12 -6.92
C TYR A 288 40.26 -16.47 -6.37
N VAL A 289 39.50 -17.25 -7.17
CA VAL A 289 39.06 -18.60 -6.77
C VAL A 289 40.24 -19.55 -6.53
N GLN A 290 41.29 -19.45 -7.36
CA GLN A 290 42.53 -20.21 -7.18
C GLN A 290 43.21 -19.88 -5.84
N GLY A 291 43.19 -18.62 -5.42
CA GLY A 291 43.74 -18.19 -4.13
C GLY A 291 42.93 -18.66 -2.91
N LEU A 292 41.68 -19.08 -3.08
CA LEU A 292 40.86 -19.67 -2.01
C LEU A 292 41.20 -21.14 -1.75
N ILE A 293 41.83 -21.82 -2.70
CA ILE A 293 42.20 -23.23 -2.59
C ILE A 293 43.66 -23.29 -2.15
N ASP A 294 43.91 -23.86 -0.97
CA ASP A 294 45.26 -23.97 -0.42
C ASP A 294 46.08 -25.05 -1.14
N ILE A 295 46.65 -24.68 -2.29
CA ILE A 295 47.52 -25.54 -3.11
C ILE A 295 48.78 -25.95 -2.33
N ASP A 296 49.25 -25.12 -1.40
CA ASP A 296 50.46 -25.41 -0.63
C ASP A 296 50.21 -26.45 0.45
N ALA A 297 49.03 -26.45 1.08
CA ALA A 297 48.60 -27.56 1.95
C ALA A 297 48.54 -28.89 1.19
N ILE A 298 48.09 -28.88 -0.08
CA ILE A 298 48.11 -30.08 -0.93
C ILE A 298 49.54 -30.55 -1.17
N ARG A 299 50.46 -29.63 -1.50
CA ARG A 299 51.89 -29.96 -1.68
C ARG A 299 52.50 -30.53 -0.40
N ALA A 300 52.19 -29.93 0.75
CA ALA A 300 52.69 -30.35 2.06
C ALA A 300 52.16 -31.73 2.46
N SER A 301 50.87 -32.02 2.24
CA SER A 301 50.27 -33.34 2.50
C SER A 301 50.97 -34.45 1.71
N VAL A 302 51.21 -34.21 0.41
CA VAL A 302 51.91 -35.16 -0.45
C VAL A 302 53.37 -35.33 -0.04
N ALA A 303 54.08 -34.25 0.27
CA ALA A 303 55.48 -34.30 0.69
C ALA A 303 55.69 -35.00 2.04
N ALA A 304 54.69 -34.94 2.93
CA ALA A 304 54.73 -35.62 4.23
C ALA A 304 54.50 -37.14 4.12
N ARG A 305 54.04 -37.64 2.96
CA ARG A 305 53.76 -39.06 2.76
C ARG A 305 54.96 -39.83 2.22
N SER A 306 54.98 -41.10 2.59
CA SER A 306 55.80 -42.12 1.94
C SER A 306 54.91 -43.28 1.53
N ILE A 307 55.27 -43.95 0.44
CA ILE A 307 54.56 -45.12 -0.07
C ILE A 307 55.52 -46.30 -0.09
N THR A 308 55.01 -47.48 0.25
CA THR A 308 55.80 -48.71 0.18
C THR A 308 55.32 -49.52 -1.01
N LEU A 309 56.21 -49.73 -1.98
CA LEU A 309 55.94 -50.52 -3.17
C LEU A 309 56.69 -51.84 -3.07
N ARG A 310 56.03 -52.95 -3.43
CA ARG A 310 56.68 -54.25 -3.53
C ARG A 310 57.26 -54.38 -4.94
N ILE A 311 58.57 -54.42 -5.03
CA ILE A 311 59.32 -54.50 -6.29
C ILE A 311 60.04 -55.84 -6.33
N GLU A 312 60.00 -56.49 -7.49
CA GLU A 312 60.69 -57.76 -7.69
C GLU A 312 62.16 -57.48 -8.00
N HIS A 313 63.04 -57.97 -7.12
CA HIS A 313 64.48 -57.88 -7.29
C HIS A 313 65.06 -59.29 -7.20
N TRP A 314 65.64 -59.79 -8.30
CA TRP A 314 66.26 -61.12 -8.39
C TRP A 314 65.28 -62.27 -8.03
N GLY A 315 64.02 -62.16 -8.45
CA GLY A 315 62.99 -63.18 -8.18
C GLY A 315 62.43 -63.19 -6.75
N VAL A 316 62.78 -62.19 -5.93
CA VAL A 316 62.22 -61.99 -4.58
C VAL A 316 61.53 -60.64 -4.51
N GLY A 317 60.28 -60.62 -4.05
CA GLY A 317 59.54 -59.37 -3.84
C GLY A 317 60.03 -58.67 -2.57
N VAL A 318 60.65 -57.50 -2.73
CA VAL A 318 61.17 -56.66 -1.63
C VAL A 318 60.34 -55.40 -1.53
N SER A 319 59.99 -55.01 -0.31
CA SER A 319 59.24 -53.77 -0.05
C SER A 319 60.20 -52.59 0.05
N VAL A 320 60.04 -51.61 -0.84
CA VAL A 320 60.85 -50.40 -0.90
C VAL A 320 59.98 -49.20 -0.55
N THR A 321 60.47 -48.37 0.37
CA THR A 321 59.80 -47.13 0.74
C THR A 321 60.28 -45.98 -0.14
N TYR A 322 59.32 -45.24 -0.67
CA TYR A 322 59.50 -44.09 -1.53
C TYR A 322 58.96 -42.82 -0.87
N LYS A 323 59.68 -41.72 -1.05
CA LYS A 323 59.23 -40.37 -0.71
C LYS A 323 58.58 -39.74 -1.93
N LEU A 324 57.55 -38.94 -1.69
CA LEU A 324 56.81 -38.25 -2.73
C LEU A 324 57.18 -36.76 -2.74
N ARG A 325 57.30 -36.18 -3.93
CA ARG A 325 57.52 -34.74 -4.07
C ARG A 325 56.94 -34.25 -5.38
N PHE A 326 56.18 -33.15 -5.37
CA PHE A 326 55.80 -32.49 -6.62
C PHE A 326 57.04 -31.96 -7.38
N SER A 327 57.25 -32.41 -8.62
CA SER A 327 58.18 -31.79 -9.57
C SER A 327 57.53 -30.65 -10.34
N SER A 328 56.23 -30.75 -10.61
CA SER A 328 55.42 -29.66 -11.17
C SER A 328 53.97 -29.72 -10.66
N GLY A 329 53.33 -28.57 -10.54
CA GLY A 329 51.97 -28.48 -9.96
C GLY A 329 51.92 -28.73 -8.43
N PRO A 330 50.72 -28.92 -7.86
CA PRO A 330 49.45 -28.98 -8.57
C PRO A 330 49.07 -27.61 -9.18
N THR A 331 48.46 -27.65 -10.37
CA THR A 331 47.93 -26.49 -11.09
C THR A 331 46.43 -26.62 -11.26
N LEU A 332 45.71 -25.50 -11.16
CA LEU A 332 44.27 -25.43 -11.36
C LEU A 332 43.97 -24.79 -12.72
N THR A 333 43.35 -25.56 -13.62
CA THR A 333 42.96 -25.10 -14.96
C THR A 333 41.45 -25.04 -15.08
N PHE A 334 40.90 -23.84 -15.26
CA PHE A 334 39.46 -23.63 -15.40
C PHE A 334 38.98 -24.04 -16.80
N LYS A 335 37.95 -24.87 -16.84
CA LYS A 335 37.26 -25.34 -18.04
C LYS A 335 35.76 -25.04 -17.89
N ALA A 336 35.03 -25.04 -19.01
CA ALA A 336 33.57 -24.98 -18.92
C ALA A 336 33.05 -26.19 -18.11
N GLY A 337 32.32 -25.91 -17.03
CA GLY A 337 31.72 -26.91 -16.13
C GLY A 337 32.66 -27.57 -15.11
N SER A 338 33.97 -27.31 -15.13
CA SER A 338 34.91 -27.96 -14.20
C SER A 338 36.22 -27.18 -13.98
N ILE A 339 36.90 -27.46 -12.88
CA ILE A 339 38.26 -27.02 -12.61
C ILE A 339 39.14 -28.26 -12.64
N GLU A 340 40.08 -28.35 -13.58
CA GLU A 340 41.03 -29.46 -13.66
C GLU A 340 42.22 -29.20 -12.74
N ILE A 341 42.43 -30.09 -11.78
CA ILE A 341 43.64 -30.19 -10.98
C ILE A 341 44.61 -31.12 -11.70
N SER A 342 45.84 -30.67 -11.92
CA SER A 342 46.87 -31.52 -12.54
C SER A 342 48.23 -31.30 -11.90
N GLY A 343 49.10 -32.30 -11.94
CA GLY A 343 50.45 -32.20 -11.40
C GLY A 343 51.29 -33.43 -11.68
N ARG A 344 52.59 -33.32 -11.40
CA ARG A 344 53.56 -34.41 -11.49
C ARG A 344 54.28 -34.57 -10.17
N VAL A 345 54.25 -35.79 -9.64
CA VAL A 345 54.86 -36.19 -8.37
C VAL A 345 55.99 -37.16 -8.67
N GLU A 346 57.20 -36.81 -8.28
CA GLU A 346 58.36 -37.71 -8.27
C GLU A 346 58.27 -38.65 -7.07
N VAL A 347 58.69 -39.89 -7.32
CA VAL A 347 58.66 -41.02 -6.40
C VAL A 347 60.11 -41.48 -6.25
N GLU A 348 60.75 -41.06 -5.16
CA GLU A 348 62.20 -41.20 -4.95
C GLU A 348 62.51 -42.15 -3.78
N THR A 349 63.55 -42.96 -3.90
CA THR A 349 64.02 -43.84 -2.82
C THR A 349 65.53 -43.70 -2.59
N GLY A 350 65.96 -43.87 -1.34
CA GLY A 350 67.37 -43.97 -0.98
C GLY A 350 67.96 -45.36 -1.22
N THR A 351 67.14 -46.32 -1.68
CA THR A 351 67.56 -47.69 -1.95
C THR A 351 68.30 -47.75 -3.28
N TRP A 352 69.63 -47.95 -3.24
CA TRP A 352 70.53 -47.78 -4.39
C TRP A 352 70.18 -48.62 -5.65
N TRP A 353 69.51 -49.76 -5.49
CA TRP A 353 69.15 -50.65 -6.60
C TRP A 353 67.72 -50.44 -7.13
N ALA A 354 66.87 -49.73 -6.38
CA ALA A 354 65.47 -49.56 -6.73
C ALA A 354 65.29 -48.34 -7.64
N PRO A 355 64.43 -48.41 -8.67
CA PRO A 355 64.25 -47.31 -9.62
C PRO A 355 63.50 -46.15 -8.97
N ASN A 356 63.89 -44.91 -9.29
CA ASN A 356 63.05 -43.73 -9.09
C ASN A 356 62.04 -43.63 -10.23
N GLY A 357 60.92 -42.94 -10.00
CA GLY A 357 59.87 -42.78 -10.99
C GLY A 357 58.97 -41.59 -10.72
N PHE A 358 57.84 -41.54 -11.41
CA PHE A 358 56.89 -40.45 -11.34
C PHE A 358 55.44 -40.92 -11.44
N VAL A 359 54.53 -40.06 -10.99
CA VAL A 359 53.09 -40.13 -11.21
C VAL A 359 52.62 -38.75 -11.68
N SER A 360 52.13 -38.66 -12.92
CA SER A 360 51.42 -37.47 -13.42
C SER A 360 49.92 -37.72 -13.34
N PHE A 361 49.13 -36.72 -12.97
CA PHE A 361 47.68 -36.88 -12.86
C PHE A 361 46.91 -35.68 -13.38
N LYS A 362 45.65 -35.92 -13.77
CA LYS A 362 44.61 -34.93 -14.03
C LYS A 362 43.30 -35.36 -13.37
N GLN A 363 42.64 -34.42 -12.71
CA GLN A 363 41.34 -34.64 -12.07
C GLN A 363 40.46 -33.42 -12.24
N ALA A 364 39.30 -33.59 -12.87
CA ALA A 364 38.29 -32.55 -12.88
C ALA A 364 37.55 -32.49 -11.54
N ILE A 365 37.35 -31.29 -11.01
CA ILE A 365 36.51 -31.02 -9.83
C ILE A 365 35.42 -30.02 -10.20
N THR A 366 34.37 -29.95 -9.39
CA THR A 366 33.25 -29.01 -9.55
C THR A 366 32.82 -28.46 -8.21
N ILE A 367 32.22 -27.27 -8.25
CA ILE A 367 31.49 -26.69 -7.12
C ILE A 367 30.03 -27.07 -7.31
N ARG A 368 29.46 -27.80 -6.36
CA ARG A 368 28.05 -28.20 -6.38
C ARG A 368 27.28 -27.43 -5.32
N LEU A 369 26.21 -26.77 -5.75
CA LEU A 369 25.25 -26.12 -4.86
C LEU A 369 24.04 -27.03 -4.66
N ASN A 370 23.68 -27.28 -3.39
CA ASN A 370 22.38 -27.82 -3.04
C ASN A 370 21.38 -26.66 -2.88
N THR A 371 20.44 -26.51 -3.81
CA THR A 371 19.49 -25.37 -3.82
C THR A 371 18.44 -25.44 -2.70
N SER A 372 18.21 -26.61 -2.11
CA SER A 372 17.32 -26.78 -0.96
C SER A 372 17.99 -26.33 0.33
N THR A 373 19.21 -26.79 0.59
CA THR A 373 19.97 -26.48 1.82
C THR A 373 20.81 -25.21 1.72
N GLN A 374 21.04 -24.71 0.51
CA GLN A 374 21.91 -23.57 0.19
C GLN A 374 23.39 -23.80 0.52
N VAL A 375 23.80 -25.06 0.65
CA VAL A 375 25.18 -25.47 0.93
C VAL A 375 25.94 -25.67 -0.39
N ALA A 376 27.13 -25.08 -0.50
CA ALA A 376 28.07 -25.29 -1.59
C ALA A 376 29.15 -26.29 -1.16
N SER A 377 29.52 -27.21 -2.04
CA SER A 377 30.52 -28.25 -1.77
C SER A 377 31.46 -28.44 -2.95
N LEU A 378 32.70 -28.87 -2.66
CA LEU A 378 33.66 -29.28 -3.70
C LEU A 378 33.56 -30.78 -3.94
N ARG A 379 33.50 -31.20 -5.20
CA ARG A 379 33.38 -32.63 -5.57
C ARG A 379 34.25 -32.97 -6.77
N ARG A 380 34.82 -34.18 -6.78
CA ARG A 380 35.45 -34.74 -7.99
C ARG A 380 34.40 -35.06 -9.06
N ILE A 381 34.82 -34.96 -10.32
CA ILE A 381 34.08 -35.47 -11.48
C ILE A 381 34.84 -36.70 -11.99
N GLY A 382 34.28 -37.88 -11.75
CA GLY A 382 34.90 -39.15 -12.17
C GLY A 382 36.19 -39.50 -11.41
N ASP A 383 36.91 -40.49 -11.95
CA ASP A 383 38.20 -40.94 -11.44
C ASP A 383 39.37 -40.13 -12.04
N PRO A 384 40.51 -40.03 -11.33
CA PRO A 384 41.67 -39.30 -11.84
C PRO A 384 42.30 -40.06 -13.01
N ASP A 385 42.68 -39.31 -14.05
CA ASP A 385 43.52 -39.78 -15.15
C ASP A 385 44.97 -39.75 -14.69
N VAL A 386 45.68 -40.89 -14.76
CA VAL A 386 47.00 -41.06 -14.17
C VAL A 386 47.96 -41.72 -15.17
N ASP A 387 49.17 -41.17 -15.24
CA ASP A 387 50.31 -41.70 -16.00
C ASP A 387 51.47 -41.95 -15.05
N GLU A 388 51.94 -43.19 -14.97
CA GLU A 388 52.93 -43.63 -13.98
C GLU A 388 54.12 -44.39 -14.58
N SER A 389 55.22 -44.42 -13.82
CA SER A 389 56.37 -45.25 -14.17
C SER A 389 56.04 -46.75 -14.09
N TRP A 390 56.61 -47.52 -15.01
CA TRP A 390 56.30 -48.94 -15.27
C TRP A 390 56.35 -49.88 -14.04
N PHE A 391 57.10 -49.53 -12.99
CA PHE A 391 57.25 -50.34 -11.78
C PHE A 391 56.22 -50.01 -10.69
N ILE A 392 55.38 -49.00 -10.90
CA ILE A 392 54.27 -48.61 -10.02
C ILE A 392 53.02 -49.35 -10.50
N PRO A 393 52.34 -50.16 -9.66
CA PRO A 393 51.13 -50.85 -10.07
C PRO A 393 50.00 -49.84 -10.35
N SER A 394 49.36 -49.94 -11.51
CA SER A 394 48.43 -48.92 -12.01
C SER A 394 47.23 -48.62 -11.09
N GLY A 395 46.73 -49.61 -10.35
CA GLY A 395 45.65 -49.37 -9.38
C GLY A 395 46.10 -48.60 -8.12
N THR A 396 47.40 -48.57 -7.82
CA THR A 396 47.93 -48.00 -6.56
C THR A 396 47.98 -46.47 -6.65
N SER A 397 48.53 -45.95 -7.74
CA SER A 397 48.64 -44.52 -8.04
C SER A 397 47.26 -43.86 -8.15
N THR A 398 46.31 -44.45 -8.89
CA THR A 398 44.93 -43.95 -8.98
C THR A 398 44.27 -43.84 -7.61
N ASN A 399 44.39 -44.86 -6.75
CA ASN A 399 43.79 -44.85 -5.41
C ASN A 399 44.43 -43.80 -4.49
N ILE A 400 45.76 -43.62 -4.57
CA ILE A 400 46.47 -42.60 -3.80
C ILE A 400 46.05 -41.20 -4.23
N VAL A 401 46.08 -40.91 -5.55
CA VAL A 401 45.67 -39.61 -6.10
C VAL A 401 44.22 -39.32 -5.72
N ARG A 402 43.33 -40.32 -5.86
CA ARG A 402 41.93 -40.20 -5.45
C ARG A 402 41.80 -39.79 -3.98
N SER A 403 42.46 -40.53 -3.08
CA SER A 403 42.40 -40.27 -1.64
C SER A 403 42.98 -38.92 -1.26
N GLU A 404 44.06 -38.47 -1.89
CA GLU A 404 44.68 -37.18 -1.57
C GLU A 404 43.84 -36.02 -2.07
N ILE A 405 43.25 -36.15 -3.25
CA ILE A 405 42.31 -35.14 -3.75
C ILE A 405 41.08 -35.08 -2.85
N ASP A 406 40.48 -36.21 -2.47
CA ASP A 406 39.32 -36.22 -1.56
C ASP A 406 39.65 -35.51 -0.24
N LYS A 407 40.78 -35.82 0.40
CA LYS A 407 41.23 -35.13 1.62
C LYS A 407 41.43 -33.63 1.41
N ALA A 408 41.99 -33.24 0.27
CA ALA A 408 42.19 -31.83 -0.06
C ALA A 408 40.86 -31.10 -0.28
N LEU A 409 39.89 -31.73 -0.96
CA LEU A 409 38.55 -31.16 -1.15
C LEU A 409 37.82 -31.01 0.19
N ASP A 410 37.86 -32.04 1.04
CA ASP A 410 37.25 -32.02 2.37
C ASP A 410 37.88 -30.92 3.24
N ALA A 411 39.21 -30.76 3.21
CA ALA A 411 39.92 -29.73 3.98
C ALA A 411 39.61 -28.30 3.52
N ASN A 412 39.11 -28.11 2.29
CA ASN A 412 38.73 -26.80 1.74
C ASN A 412 37.20 -26.58 1.74
N GLU A 413 36.39 -27.58 2.17
CA GLU A 413 34.92 -27.51 2.08
C GLU A 413 34.37 -26.37 2.94
N ASP A 414 34.82 -26.23 4.18
CA ASP A 414 34.41 -25.17 5.11
C ASP A 414 34.75 -23.76 4.57
N SER A 415 35.92 -23.59 3.96
CA SER A 415 36.36 -22.30 3.40
C SER A 415 35.47 -21.88 2.22
N VAL A 416 35.11 -22.81 1.34
CA VAL A 416 34.21 -22.53 0.21
C VAL A 416 32.79 -22.24 0.71
N GLU A 417 32.28 -23.04 1.64
CA GLU A 417 30.96 -22.81 2.22
C GLU A 417 30.88 -21.45 2.93
N ALA A 418 31.91 -21.07 3.70
CA ALA A 418 31.97 -19.79 4.40
C ALA A 418 31.86 -18.60 3.42
N VAL A 419 32.51 -18.66 2.26
CA VAL A 419 32.44 -17.60 1.24
C VAL A 419 31.02 -17.45 0.69
N PHE A 420 30.35 -18.55 0.35
CA PHE A 420 28.95 -18.52 -0.13
C PHE A 420 28.00 -17.99 0.94
N ASN A 421 28.15 -18.45 2.19
CA ASN A 421 27.29 -18.03 3.29
C ASN A 421 27.51 -16.56 3.68
N ASP A 422 28.76 -16.08 3.73
CA ASP A 422 29.08 -14.68 4.02
C ASP A 422 28.55 -13.74 2.93
N ALA A 423 28.76 -14.08 1.65
CA ALA A 423 28.23 -13.29 0.53
C ALA A 423 26.69 -13.19 0.58
N ARG A 424 26.01 -14.33 0.82
CA ARG A 424 24.55 -14.35 0.98
C ARG A 424 24.10 -13.52 2.17
N SER A 425 24.75 -13.68 3.32
CA SER A 425 24.41 -12.98 4.57
C SER A 425 24.55 -11.47 4.41
N LYS A 426 25.65 -11.00 3.81
CA LYS A 426 25.88 -9.58 3.51
C LYS A 426 24.80 -9.02 2.57
N LEU A 427 24.44 -9.75 1.51
CA LEU A 427 23.37 -9.32 0.61
C LEU A 427 22.02 -9.24 1.33
N VAL A 428 21.64 -10.26 2.11
CA VAL A 428 20.42 -10.25 2.94
C VAL A 428 20.42 -9.07 3.90
N SER A 429 21.54 -8.81 4.58
CA SER A 429 21.67 -7.67 5.51
C SER A 429 21.46 -6.33 4.80
N GLY A 430 21.99 -6.17 3.58
CA GLY A 430 21.76 -4.96 2.78
C GLY A 430 20.30 -4.78 2.36
N LEU A 431 19.65 -5.85 1.91
CA LEU A 431 18.25 -5.85 1.49
C LEU A 431 17.29 -5.58 2.66
N ARG A 432 17.65 -6.02 3.86
CA ARG A 432 16.87 -5.77 5.08
C ARG A 432 16.75 -4.30 5.49
N ASN A 433 17.57 -3.42 4.93
CA ASN A 433 17.39 -1.98 5.07
C ASN A 433 16.16 -1.45 4.30
N PHE A 434 15.77 -2.12 3.21
CA PHE A 434 14.57 -1.80 2.45
C PHE A 434 13.35 -2.54 3.01
N ASP A 435 13.57 -3.79 3.45
CA ASP A 435 12.50 -4.66 3.93
C ASP A 435 13.05 -5.81 4.80
N SER A 436 12.64 -5.83 6.07
CA SER A 436 13.07 -6.80 7.07
C SER A 436 12.81 -8.28 6.70
N ALA A 437 11.81 -8.55 5.87
CA ALA A 437 11.45 -9.90 5.41
C ALA A 437 12.19 -10.34 4.15
N SER A 438 13.12 -9.53 3.63
CA SER A 438 13.91 -9.88 2.45
C SER A 438 14.72 -11.17 2.65
N THR A 439 14.73 -12.01 1.61
CA THR A 439 15.48 -13.27 1.58
C THR A 439 16.29 -13.38 0.29
N VAL A 440 17.34 -14.22 0.32
CA VAL A 440 18.17 -14.50 -0.84
C VAL A 440 18.32 -16.01 -0.95
N ARG A 441 18.10 -16.55 -2.16
CA ARG A 441 18.34 -17.96 -2.45
C ARG A 441 19.18 -18.10 -3.71
N TYR A 442 20.23 -18.89 -3.64
CA TYR A 442 20.98 -19.33 -4.80
C TYR A 442 20.20 -20.41 -5.56
N SER A 443 20.15 -20.24 -6.88
CA SER A 443 19.49 -21.11 -7.84
C SER A 443 20.47 -22.03 -8.57
N GLY A 444 21.75 -21.67 -8.64
CA GLY A 444 22.76 -22.47 -9.30
C GLY A 444 24.18 -21.90 -9.19
N VAL A 445 25.14 -22.73 -9.54
CA VAL A 445 26.56 -22.37 -9.68
C VAL A 445 27.08 -22.94 -10.99
N GLU A 446 27.92 -22.17 -11.68
CA GLU A 446 28.51 -22.53 -12.96
C GLU A 446 30.00 -22.19 -12.96
N THR A 447 30.83 -23.12 -13.40
CA THR A 447 32.26 -22.88 -13.63
C THR A 447 32.49 -22.56 -15.11
N THR A 448 33.20 -21.48 -15.39
CA THR A 448 33.58 -21.05 -16.74
C THR A 448 35.10 -21.06 -16.88
N VAL A 449 35.60 -20.82 -18.10
CA VAL A 449 37.05 -20.67 -18.35
C VAL A 449 37.67 -19.43 -17.68
N ASP A 450 36.83 -18.47 -17.28
CA ASP A 450 37.24 -17.19 -16.71
C ASP A 450 36.95 -17.08 -15.20
N GLY A 451 36.15 -17.98 -14.63
CA GLY A 451 35.79 -17.93 -13.22
C GLY A 451 34.61 -18.79 -12.81
N VAL A 452 33.92 -18.38 -11.75
CA VAL A 452 32.72 -19.04 -11.21
C VAL A 452 31.58 -18.04 -11.16
N ILE A 453 30.39 -18.49 -11.55
CA ILE A 453 29.14 -17.72 -11.53
C ILE A 453 28.17 -18.38 -10.55
N VAL A 454 27.62 -17.62 -9.62
CA VAL A 454 26.58 -18.04 -8.68
C VAL A 454 25.33 -17.24 -8.99
N ARG A 455 24.21 -17.92 -9.28
CA ARG A 455 22.93 -17.27 -9.61
C ARG A 455 21.95 -17.42 -8.47
N GLY A 456 20.98 -16.51 -8.38
CA GLY A 456 19.91 -16.61 -7.40
C GLY A 456 18.80 -15.58 -7.56
N ASP A 457 17.86 -15.63 -6.63
CA ASP A 457 16.70 -14.75 -6.59
C ASP A 457 16.58 -14.08 -5.23
N ILE A 458 16.08 -12.84 -5.25
CA ILE A 458 15.74 -12.09 -4.05
C ILE A 458 14.23 -12.27 -3.80
N GLY A 459 13.90 -12.77 -2.62
CA GLY A 459 12.54 -12.88 -2.12
C GLY A 459 12.19 -11.72 -1.19
N GLY A 460 10.90 -11.53 -0.97
CA GLY A 460 10.35 -10.54 -0.05
C GLY A 460 8.93 -10.93 0.37
N PRO A 461 8.28 -10.09 1.18
CA PRO A 461 6.94 -10.35 1.69
C PRO A 461 5.89 -10.33 0.58
N GLY A 462 4.71 -10.84 0.92
CA GLY A 462 3.52 -10.71 0.09
C GLY A 462 3.17 -9.26 -0.18
N ARG A 463 2.39 -9.05 -1.24
CA ARG A 463 1.87 -7.73 -1.59
C ARG A 463 0.53 -7.47 -0.93
N LEU A 464 0.39 -6.29 -0.34
CA LEU A 464 -0.88 -5.83 0.24
C LEU A 464 -1.98 -5.76 -0.82
N ASN A 465 -3.22 -5.92 -0.38
CA ASN A 465 -4.39 -5.70 -1.23
C ASN A 465 -4.48 -4.22 -1.66
N PRO A 466 -5.16 -3.91 -2.78
CA PRO A 466 -5.42 -2.53 -3.15
C PRO A 466 -6.19 -1.78 -2.05
N ILE A 467 -5.77 -0.56 -1.77
CA ILE A 467 -6.36 0.31 -0.75
C ILE A 467 -7.29 1.28 -1.45
N VAL A 468 -8.57 1.27 -1.09
CA VAL A 468 -9.60 2.09 -1.76
C VAL A 468 -10.19 3.09 -0.79
N GLU A 469 -9.96 4.36 -1.08
CA GLU A 469 -10.44 5.52 -0.32
C GLU A 469 -11.14 6.50 -1.26
N ILE A 470 -12.37 6.87 -0.90
CA ILE A 470 -13.17 7.87 -1.61
C ILE A 470 -13.26 9.13 -0.76
N GLY A 471 -12.77 10.25 -1.30
CA GLY A 471 -13.00 11.59 -0.77
C GLY A 471 -13.95 12.41 -1.65
N GLU A 472 -14.22 13.65 -1.23
CA GLU A 472 -14.87 14.66 -2.06
C GLU A 472 -13.92 15.82 -2.38
N THR A 473 -14.15 16.49 -3.51
CA THR A 473 -13.45 17.74 -3.83
C THR A 473 -13.88 18.87 -2.88
N GLU A 474 -13.10 19.94 -2.80
CA GLU A 474 -13.34 21.07 -1.87
C GLU A 474 -14.73 21.69 -2.03
N HIS A 475 -15.16 21.88 -3.28
CA HIS A 475 -16.50 22.38 -3.61
C HIS A 475 -17.57 21.27 -3.67
N ARG A 476 -17.22 20.03 -3.36
CA ARG A 476 -18.10 18.84 -3.29
C ARG A 476 -18.87 18.53 -4.58
N THR A 477 -18.39 19.02 -5.71
CA THR A 477 -18.96 18.78 -7.05
C THR A 477 -18.50 17.45 -7.66
N ALA A 478 -17.51 16.79 -7.07
CA ALA A 478 -16.93 15.54 -7.55
C ALA A 478 -16.45 14.67 -6.39
N PHE A 479 -16.41 13.36 -6.62
CA PHE A 479 -15.65 12.42 -5.79
C PHE A 479 -14.20 12.37 -6.23
N THR A 480 -13.30 12.04 -5.31
CA THR A 480 -11.87 11.88 -5.59
C THR A 480 -11.36 10.56 -5.02
N ALA A 481 -10.69 9.79 -5.87
CA ALA A 481 -9.95 8.58 -5.54
C ALA A 481 -8.47 8.86 -5.30
N LEU A 482 -8.05 10.12 -5.08
CA LEU A 482 -6.63 10.51 -4.97
C LEU A 482 -5.81 9.66 -3.98
N LYS A 483 -6.43 9.25 -2.87
CA LYS A 483 -5.79 8.44 -1.82
C LYS A 483 -5.92 6.93 -2.06
N SER A 484 -6.76 6.52 -3.02
CA SER A 484 -6.87 5.12 -3.45
C SER A 484 -5.62 4.69 -4.24
N TRP A 485 -5.12 3.48 -3.99
CA TRP A 485 -3.90 2.98 -4.63
C TRP A 485 -3.71 1.47 -4.60
N ILE A 486 -2.78 1.00 -5.43
CA ILE A 486 -2.32 -0.40 -5.42
C ILE A 486 -0.88 -0.41 -4.89
N PRO A 487 -0.64 -0.89 -3.66
CA PRO A 487 0.70 -0.97 -3.07
C PRO A 487 1.68 -1.71 -3.99
N GLY A 488 2.83 -1.12 -4.32
CA GLY A 488 3.77 -1.71 -5.28
C GLY A 488 3.23 -1.87 -6.71
N GLY A 489 2.21 -1.10 -7.10
CA GLY A 489 1.53 -1.26 -8.38
C GLY A 489 1.10 0.02 -9.07
N ARG A 490 0.25 -0.14 -10.08
CA ARG A 490 -0.33 0.92 -10.92
C ARG A 490 -1.83 0.68 -11.04
N ILE A 491 -2.64 1.71 -10.73
CA ILE A 491 -4.06 1.73 -11.08
C ILE A 491 -4.18 1.91 -12.60
N LEU A 492 -4.96 1.06 -13.27
CA LEU A 492 -5.32 1.22 -14.68
C LEU A 492 -6.69 1.89 -14.81
N ARG A 493 -7.67 1.48 -13.99
CA ARG A 493 -9.03 2.04 -14.00
C ARG A 493 -9.64 2.18 -12.61
N HIS A 494 -10.42 3.25 -12.45
CA HIS A 494 -11.33 3.47 -11.33
C HIS A 494 -12.74 3.12 -11.81
N VAL A 495 -13.34 2.09 -11.24
CA VAL A 495 -14.69 1.68 -11.57
C VAL A 495 -15.61 2.22 -10.48
N TRP A 496 -16.36 3.26 -10.81
CA TRP A 496 -17.35 3.88 -9.95
C TRP A 496 -18.70 3.24 -10.17
N SER A 497 -19.44 2.96 -9.11
CA SER A 497 -20.85 2.60 -9.18
C SER A 497 -21.66 3.50 -8.25
N TRP A 498 -22.89 3.83 -8.62
CA TRP A 498 -23.77 4.59 -7.75
C TRP A 498 -25.23 4.24 -8.00
N VAL A 499 -26.08 4.54 -7.02
CA VAL A 499 -27.54 4.45 -7.15
C VAL A 499 -28.10 5.82 -7.53
N GLU A 500 -28.70 5.91 -8.71
CA GLU A 500 -29.41 7.08 -9.22
C GLU A 500 -30.89 7.01 -8.85
N TYR A 501 -31.51 8.12 -8.45
CA TYR A 501 -32.96 8.17 -8.19
C TYR A 501 -33.65 9.12 -9.18
N PRO A 502 -34.57 8.64 -10.03
CA PRO A 502 -35.14 9.42 -11.14
C PRO A 502 -36.17 10.47 -10.69
N ASP A 503 -36.56 10.46 -9.42
CA ASP A 503 -37.62 11.30 -8.87
C ASP A 503 -37.07 12.49 -8.04
N PHE A 504 -37.71 13.66 -8.10
CA PHE A 504 -37.48 14.76 -7.12
C PHE A 504 -38.76 15.10 -6.34
N PRO A 505 -38.73 15.14 -4.99
CA PRO A 505 -37.64 14.64 -4.14
C PRO A 505 -37.35 13.15 -4.39
N PRO A 506 -36.10 12.71 -4.16
CA PRO A 506 -35.70 11.33 -4.37
C PRO A 506 -36.47 10.39 -3.45
N SER A 507 -37.12 9.41 -4.06
CA SER A 507 -37.74 8.29 -3.36
C SER A 507 -36.69 7.21 -3.14
N ILE A 508 -36.48 6.78 -1.89
CA ILE A 508 -35.63 5.62 -1.55
C ILE A 508 -36.04 4.33 -2.27
N TRP A 509 -37.23 4.28 -2.86
CA TRP A 509 -37.81 3.05 -3.36
C TRP A 509 -37.57 2.74 -4.83
N ASN A 510 -37.06 3.69 -5.62
CA ASN A 510 -36.94 3.57 -7.09
C ASN A 510 -35.51 3.87 -7.57
N GLY A 511 -34.49 3.39 -6.84
CA GLY A 511 -33.10 3.56 -7.24
C GLY A 511 -32.76 2.79 -8.51
N VAL A 512 -31.76 3.21 -9.27
CA VAL A 512 -31.21 2.46 -10.41
C VAL A 512 -29.70 2.45 -10.28
N THR A 513 -29.10 1.27 -10.24
CA THR A 513 -27.63 1.16 -10.19
C THR A 513 -27.02 1.56 -11.53
N ARG A 514 -26.04 2.45 -11.46
CA ARG A 514 -25.24 2.95 -12.57
C ARG A 514 -23.77 2.66 -12.31
N THR A 515 -23.01 2.54 -13.38
CA THR A 515 -21.55 2.36 -13.32
C THR A 515 -20.86 3.24 -14.33
N ALA A 516 -19.71 3.80 -13.96
CA ALA A 516 -18.82 4.51 -14.85
C ALA A 516 -17.38 4.05 -14.61
N THR A 517 -16.60 3.94 -15.69
CA THR A 517 -15.17 3.64 -15.58
C THR A 517 -14.37 4.89 -15.93
N GLU A 518 -13.54 5.34 -15.00
CA GLU A 518 -12.63 6.46 -15.18
C GLU A 518 -11.19 5.94 -15.31
N MET A 519 -10.59 6.18 -16.48
CA MET A 519 -9.27 5.65 -16.87
C MET A 519 -8.14 6.68 -16.64
N HIS A 520 -8.45 7.97 -16.81
CA HIS A 520 -7.45 9.03 -16.93
C HIS A 520 -7.46 10.01 -15.77
N ARG A 521 -8.52 10.00 -14.96
CA ARG A 521 -8.67 10.85 -13.78
C ARG A 521 -8.81 10.00 -12.53
N PHE A 522 -8.51 10.61 -11.39
CA PHE A 522 -8.96 10.09 -10.09
C PHE A 522 -10.14 10.93 -9.56
N VAL A 523 -10.52 11.99 -10.27
CA VAL A 523 -11.68 12.82 -9.95
C VAL A 523 -12.85 12.35 -10.79
N PHE A 524 -13.94 11.97 -10.14
CA PHE A 524 -15.19 11.58 -10.77
C PHE A 524 -16.25 12.65 -10.50
N PRO A 525 -16.60 13.50 -11.49
CA PRO A 525 -17.67 14.49 -11.35
C PRO A 525 -18.95 13.81 -10.90
N LYS A 526 -19.66 14.38 -9.93
CA LYS A 526 -20.92 13.79 -9.46
C LYS A 526 -21.91 13.76 -10.64
N PRO A 527 -22.32 12.58 -11.13
CA PRO A 527 -23.27 12.51 -12.23
C PRO A 527 -24.63 13.09 -11.81
N PRO A 528 -25.43 13.57 -12.78
CA PRO A 528 -26.82 13.94 -12.53
C PRO A 528 -27.56 12.77 -11.84
N GLY A 529 -28.45 13.09 -10.89
CA GLY A 529 -29.28 12.10 -10.20
C GLY A 529 -28.64 11.44 -8.97
N ILE A 530 -27.39 11.78 -8.63
CA ILE A 530 -26.88 11.52 -7.27
C ILE A 530 -27.59 12.44 -6.27
N THR A 531 -28.13 11.84 -5.21
CA THR A 531 -28.86 12.52 -4.15
C THR A 531 -28.30 12.17 -2.78
N SER A 532 -28.91 12.73 -1.71
CA SER A 532 -28.53 12.44 -0.33
C SER A 532 -28.69 10.96 0.08
N ILE A 533 -29.38 10.16 -0.71
CA ILE A 533 -29.61 8.74 -0.40
C ILE A 533 -28.87 7.81 -1.36
N SER A 534 -28.04 8.36 -2.25
CA SER A 534 -27.24 7.58 -3.21
C SER A 534 -26.07 6.89 -2.52
N HIS A 535 -25.99 5.58 -2.67
CA HIS A 535 -24.79 4.80 -2.39
C HIS A 535 -23.79 5.00 -3.53
N VAL A 536 -22.52 5.23 -3.20
CA VAL A 536 -21.46 5.45 -4.20
C VAL A 536 -20.29 4.55 -3.88
N CYS A 537 -19.91 3.67 -4.78
CA CYS A 537 -18.79 2.76 -4.60
C CYS A 537 -17.68 3.00 -5.60
N LEU A 538 -16.48 2.61 -5.20
CA LEU A 538 -15.27 2.63 -5.99
C LEU A 538 -14.60 1.27 -5.92
N ARG A 539 -14.17 0.77 -7.07
CA ARG A 539 -13.35 -0.42 -7.22
C ARG A 539 -12.14 -0.07 -8.07
N LEU A 540 -10.95 -0.52 -7.65
CA LEU A 540 -9.73 -0.32 -8.42
C LEU A 540 -9.44 -1.53 -9.28
N GLU A 541 -8.94 -1.32 -10.48
CA GLU A 541 -8.26 -2.37 -11.22
C GLU A 541 -6.94 -1.90 -11.78
N GLY A 542 -5.95 -2.78 -11.73
CA GLY A 542 -4.63 -2.45 -12.21
C GLY A 542 -3.66 -3.61 -12.10
N THR A 543 -2.40 -3.26 -11.89
CA THR A 543 -1.31 -4.23 -11.81
C THR A 543 -0.45 -4.00 -10.60
N GLN A 544 0.25 -5.04 -10.17
CA GLN A 544 1.16 -5.01 -9.02
C GLN A 544 2.45 -5.75 -9.35
N ILE A 545 3.59 -5.16 -9.00
CA ILE A 545 4.91 -5.76 -9.19
C ILE A 545 5.27 -6.54 -7.91
N LEU A 546 5.41 -7.85 -8.00
CA LEU A 546 5.76 -8.75 -6.91
C LEU A 546 7.22 -8.57 -6.47
N ALA A 547 7.60 -9.19 -5.35
CA ALA A 547 8.96 -9.09 -4.81
C ALA A 547 10.04 -9.61 -5.79
N ASN A 548 9.71 -10.62 -6.61
CA ASN A 548 10.57 -11.14 -7.68
C ASN A 548 10.58 -10.26 -8.96
N GLY A 549 9.83 -9.15 -8.93
CA GLY A 549 9.68 -8.19 -10.02
C GLY A 549 8.73 -8.62 -11.15
N GLN A 550 8.01 -9.74 -11.02
CA GLN A 550 6.94 -10.10 -11.95
C GLN A 550 5.70 -9.25 -11.71
N THR A 551 4.98 -8.93 -12.79
CA THR A 551 3.72 -8.17 -12.71
C THR A 551 2.54 -9.13 -12.66
N ARG A 552 1.59 -8.88 -11.75
CA ARG A 552 0.26 -9.54 -11.74
C ARG A 552 -0.84 -8.50 -11.93
N ASN A 553 -1.97 -8.92 -12.50
CA ASN A 553 -3.20 -8.14 -12.47
C ASN A 553 -3.81 -8.23 -11.07
N VAL A 554 -4.39 -7.12 -10.61
CA VAL A 554 -5.13 -7.06 -9.34
C VAL A 554 -6.41 -6.26 -9.53
N THR A 555 -7.44 -6.73 -8.84
CA THR A 555 -8.71 -6.03 -8.67
C THR A 555 -8.86 -5.77 -7.17
N GLY A 556 -9.02 -4.51 -6.80
CA GLY A 556 -9.20 -4.07 -5.42
C GLY A 556 -10.61 -4.30 -4.93
N GLY A 557 -10.76 -4.45 -3.60
CA GLY A 557 -12.07 -4.51 -2.95
C GLY A 557 -12.91 -3.28 -3.26
N THR A 558 -14.21 -3.47 -3.43
CA THR A 558 -15.15 -2.36 -3.59
C THR A 558 -15.28 -1.66 -2.24
N THR A 559 -14.98 -0.37 -2.18
CA THR A 559 -15.37 0.47 -1.03
C THR A 559 -16.59 1.28 -1.43
N CYS A 560 -17.68 1.12 -0.68
CA CYS A 560 -18.87 1.93 -0.83
C CYS A 560 -18.92 3.02 0.24
N ILE A 561 -19.14 4.25 -0.21
CA ILE A 561 -19.69 5.29 0.63
C ILE A 561 -21.14 4.91 0.94
N ALA A 562 -21.37 4.58 2.20
CA ALA A 562 -22.72 4.59 2.76
C ALA A 562 -23.07 6.04 3.14
N PRO A 563 -24.20 6.59 2.65
CA PRO A 563 -24.59 7.96 2.92
C PRO A 563 -24.92 8.12 4.42
N ALA A 564 -24.16 8.97 5.12
CA ALA A 564 -24.52 9.38 6.47
C ALA A 564 -25.48 10.58 6.40
N PRO A 565 -26.68 10.52 7.01
CA PRO A 565 -27.46 11.72 7.27
C PRO A 565 -26.65 12.70 8.12
N ASP A 566 -26.87 14.00 7.89
CA ASP A 566 -26.31 15.06 8.72
C ASP A 566 -26.66 14.83 10.20
N ILE A 567 -25.77 15.27 11.09
CA ILE A 567 -26.07 15.28 12.52
C ILE A 567 -27.18 16.32 12.76
N VAL A 568 -28.31 15.83 13.24
CA VAL A 568 -29.52 16.60 13.51
C VAL A 568 -29.49 17.18 14.93
N LEU A 569 -28.84 16.47 15.87
CA LEU A 569 -28.90 16.76 17.30
C LEU A 569 -27.51 16.70 17.96
N ASP A 570 -27.22 17.68 18.80
CA ASP A 570 -26.13 17.60 19.77
C ASP A 570 -26.75 17.19 21.12
N VAL A 571 -26.42 16.00 21.63
CA VAL A 571 -26.99 15.47 22.88
C VAL A 571 -25.89 15.01 23.83
N PRO A 572 -26.07 15.13 25.16
CA PRO A 572 -25.14 14.56 26.11
C PRO A 572 -24.94 13.05 25.89
N SER A 573 -23.73 12.54 26.13
CA SER A 573 -23.35 11.13 25.90
C SER A 573 -24.17 10.09 26.68
N TRP A 574 -24.94 10.51 27.69
CA TRP A 574 -25.83 9.66 28.46
C TRP A 574 -27.24 9.51 27.85
N TRP A 575 -27.55 10.25 26.78
CA TRP A 575 -28.77 10.08 26.00
C TRP A 575 -28.65 8.85 25.11
N GLU A 576 -29.77 8.18 24.87
CA GLU A 576 -29.77 7.02 23.99
C GLU A 576 -29.66 7.45 22.53
N PRO A 577 -28.84 6.74 21.71
CA PRO A 577 -28.74 7.01 20.29
C PRO A 577 -30.08 6.95 19.57
N VAL A 578 -30.45 8.05 18.91
CA VAL A 578 -31.51 8.03 17.91
C VAL A 578 -30.92 7.74 16.52
N THR A 579 -31.50 6.76 15.84
CA THR A 579 -31.03 6.29 14.54
C THR A 579 -32.10 6.38 13.48
N VAL A 580 -31.67 6.52 12.22
CA VAL A 580 -32.52 6.39 11.03
C VAL A 580 -32.02 5.24 10.14
N PRO A 581 -32.90 4.49 9.47
CA PRO A 581 -32.53 3.44 8.53
C PRO A 581 -31.86 4.00 7.27
N ILE A 582 -30.83 3.28 6.79
CA ILE A 582 -30.37 3.27 5.42
C ILE A 582 -31.13 2.15 4.71
N TRP A 583 -31.70 2.45 3.56
CA TRP A 583 -32.50 1.51 2.78
C TRP A 583 -31.65 0.85 1.69
N MET A 584 -31.91 -0.43 1.41
CA MET A 584 -31.41 -1.08 0.20
C MET A 584 -32.01 -0.42 -1.05
N PRO A 585 -31.32 -0.41 -2.19
CA PRO A 585 -31.92 0.03 -3.45
C PRO A 585 -33.00 -0.95 -3.94
N ASP A 586 -33.82 -0.53 -4.90
CA ASP A 586 -34.73 -1.41 -5.67
C ASP A 586 -35.77 -2.20 -4.83
N ILE A 587 -36.30 -1.58 -3.78
CA ILE A 587 -37.27 -2.20 -2.87
C ILE A 587 -38.61 -2.40 -3.58
N ALA A 588 -38.98 -3.65 -3.81
CA ALA A 588 -40.26 -4.03 -4.40
C ALA A 588 -41.46 -3.53 -3.56
N ASP A 589 -42.58 -3.23 -4.21
CA ASP A 589 -43.77 -2.68 -3.55
C ASP A 589 -44.37 -3.60 -2.47
N ASP A 590 -44.20 -4.91 -2.64
CA ASP A 590 -44.62 -5.97 -1.73
C ASP A 590 -43.52 -6.38 -0.72
N ALA A 591 -42.32 -5.79 -0.80
CA ALA A 591 -41.25 -6.07 0.14
C ALA A 591 -41.61 -5.53 1.53
N VAL A 592 -41.37 -6.35 2.55
CA VAL A 592 -41.46 -5.95 3.96
C VAL A 592 -40.34 -4.98 4.28
N LEU A 593 -40.69 -3.78 4.74
CA LEU A 593 -39.73 -2.69 4.88
C LEU A 593 -38.59 -2.99 5.83
N ARG A 594 -38.86 -3.67 6.95
CA ARG A 594 -37.82 -4.06 7.92
C ARG A 594 -36.70 -4.88 7.27
N GLN A 595 -37.02 -5.73 6.30
CA GLN A 595 -36.05 -6.55 5.58
C GLN A 595 -35.26 -5.75 4.54
N ALA A 596 -35.79 -4.59 4.14
CA ALA A 596 -35.19 -3.71 3.16
C ALA A 596 -34.21 -2.69 3.76
N ILE A 597 -33.97 -2.73 5.08
CA ILE A 597 -33.03 -1.85 5.77
C ILE A 597 -31.61 -2.43 5.66
N ALA A 598 -30.69 -1.66 5.07
CA ALA A 598 -29.28 -2.02 4.93
C ALA A 598 -28.47 -1.74 6.21
N GLY A 599 -28.86 -0.75 7.00
CA GLY A 599 -28.19 -0.39 8.26
C GLY A 599 -28.94 0.72 9.00
N HIS A 600 -28.57 0.99 10.24
CA HIS A 600 -29.13 2.09 11.04
C HIS A 600 -28.03 3.09 11.40
N VAL A 601 -28.23 4.38 11.08
CA VAL A 601 -27.23 5.44 11.33
C VAL A 601 -27.70 6.39 12.41
N SER A 602 -26.80 6.68 13.37
CA SER A 602 -26.99 7.69 14.39
C SER A 602 -27.02 9.10 13.79
N VAL A 603 -28.11 9.83 14.06
CA VAL A 603 -28.30 11.25 13.67
C VAL A 603 -27.93 12.22 14.79
N GLN A 604 -27.26 11.73 15.83
CA GLN A 604 -26.82 12.55 16.97
C GLN A 604 -25.30 12.50 17.18
N THR A 605 -24.76 13.50 17.86
CA THR A 605 -23.36 13.55 18.31
C THR A 605 -23.26 13.91 19.79
N ASP A 606 -22.23 13.37 20.46
CA ASP A 606 -21.89 13.67 21.86
C ASP A 606 -20.76 14.72 21.99
N ARG A 607 -20.25 15.22 20.85
CA ARG A 607 -19.24 16.28 20.77
C ARG A 607 -19.71 17.43 19.87
N PRO A 608 -19.62 18.70 20.33
CA PRO A 608 -19.79 19.86 19.47
C PRO A 608 -18.71 19.83 18.38
N GLN A 609 -19.10 19.80 17.10
CA GLN A 609 -18.14 19.86 16.00
C GLN A 609 -17.78 21.32 15.68
N LYS A 610 -16.51 21.60 15.36
CA LYS A 610 -16.07 22.93 14.91
C LYS A 610 -16.61 23.22 13.49
N MET A 611 -17.54 24.18 13.42
CA MET A 611 -17.96 25.03 12.27
C MET A 611 -18.91 24.50 11.15
N ALA A 612 -19.65 25.48 10.57
CA ALA A 612 -20.77 25.51 9.59
C ALA A 612 -22.19 25.23 10.16
N PRO A 613 -23.24 25.99 9.76
CA PRO A 613 -24.63 25.68 10.12
C PRO A 613 -25.01 24.28 9.63
N GLY A 614 -25.72 23.52 10.47
CA GLY A 614 -26.37 22.26 10.14
C GLY A 614 -27.63 22.44 9.29
N GLN A 615 -28.62 21.57 9.47
CA GLN A 615 -29.87 21.56 8.69
C GLN A 615 -31.06 21.93 9.56
N ASN A 616 -32.05 22.61 8.99
CA ASN A 616 -33.34 22.70 9.66
C ASN A 616 -34.02 21.32 9.59
N THR A 617 -34.49 20.84 10.73
CA THR A 617 -35.10 19.51 10.85
C THR A 617 -36.39 19.56 11.65
N LEU A 618 -37.46 19.02 11.09
CA LEU A 618 -38.72 18.77 11.81
C LEU A 618 -38.79 17.28 12.15
N VAL A 619 -38.76 16.96 13.44
CA VAL A 619 -39.04 15.61 13.94
C VAL A 619 -40.53 15.50 14.23
N TYR A 620 -41.21 14.66 13.47
CA TYR A 620 -42.65 14.45 13.54
C TYR A 620 -42.94 13.04 14.07
N PHE A 621 -43.44 12.94 15.30
CA PHE A 621 -43.97 11.70 15.85
C PHE A 621 -45.38 11.49 15.34
N ALA A 622 -45.53 10.60 14.36
CA ALA A 622 -46.80 10.39 13.68
C ALA A 622 -47.85 9.72 14.58
N ASP A 623 -49.10 10.12 14.39
CA ASP A 623 -50.26 9.43 14.95
C ASP A 623 -50.61 8.23 14.05
N TRP A 624 -50.13 7.05 14.43
CA TRP A 624 -50.20 5.86 13.58
C TRP A 624 -51.61 5.32 13.31
N PRO A 625 -52.60 5.50 14.20
CA PRO A 625 -54.00 5.20 13.88
C PRO A 625 -54.62 6.13 12.83
N SER A 626 -54.08 7.34 12.64
CA SER A 626 -54.63 8.32 11.69
C SER A 626 -54.27 7.98 10.24
N GLU A 627 -55.22 8.22 9.33
CA GLU A 627 -54.99 8.10 7.88
C GLU A 627 -54.27 9.34 7.35
N ARG A 628 -53.25 9.13 6.52
CA ARG A 628 -52.50 10.18 5.80
C ARG A 628 -51.93 11.30 6.70
N PRO A 629 -51.14 10.96 7.74
CA PRO A 629 -50.58 11.93 8.69
C PRO A 629 -49.68 13.02 8.06
N LEU A 630 -49.17 12.82 6.83
CA LEU A 630 -48.34 13.81 6.15
C LEU A 630 -49.13 14.90 5.41
N GLN A 631 -50.46 14.79 5.32
CA GLN A 631 -51.31 15.79 4.67
C GLN A 631 -51.14 17.18 5.29
N ILE A 632 -51.06 17.24 6.63
CA ILE A 632 -50.91 18.51 7.36
C ILE A 632 -49.64 19.28 6.95
N LEU A 633 -48.55 18.56 6.70
CA LEU A 633 -47.29 19.14 6.26
C LEU A 633 -47.42 19.68 4.82
N ARG A 634 -48.06 18.91 3.93
CA ARG A 634 -48.34 19.34 2.55
C ARG A 634 -49.15 20.63 2.52
N ASP A 635 -50.23 20.68 3.29
CA ASP A 635 -51.11 21.85 3.37
C ASP A 635 -50.38 23.06 3.97
N ALA A 636 -49.50 22.84 4.96
CA ALA A 636 -48.68 23.90 5.56
C ALA A 636 -47.72 24.51 4.53
N PHE A 637 -47.02 23.70 3.72
CA PHE A 637 -46.12 24.21 2.66
C PHE A 637 -46.88 24.99 1.59
N GLY A 638 -48.13 24.64 1.30
CA GLY A 638 -49.00 25.42 0.41
C GLY A 638 -49.29 26.83 0.93
N LYS A 639 -49.32 27.01 2.26
CA LYS A 639 -49.58 28.29 2.94
C LYS A 639 -48.33 29.13 3.20
N MET A 640 -47.14 28.52 3.19
CA MET A 640 -45.88 29.22 3.43
C MET A 640 -45.54 30.22 2.30
N LYS A 641 -45.08 31.40 2.70
CA LYS A 641 -44.51 32.47 1.87
C LYS A 641 -43.05 32.18 1.51
N LEU A 642 -42.30 31.57 2.43
CA LEU A 642 -40.93 31.16 2.16
C LEU A 642 -40.92 30.10 1.05
N ARG A 643 -40.19 30.37 -0.02
CA ARG A 643 -39.95 29.42 -1.13
C ARG A 643 -38.52 28.90 -1.02
N ASN A 644 -38.30 27.63 -1.40
CA ASN A 644 -36.99 26.97 -1.42
C ASN A 644 -36.30 26.89 -0.04
N VAL A 645 -37.02 26.41 0.98
CA VAL A 645 -36.43 26.24 2.31
C VAL A 645 -35.78 24.87 2.44
N ALA A 646 -34.50 24.84 2.80
CA ALA A 646 -33.80 23.61 3.16
C ALA A 646 -34.33 23.09 4.51
N LEU A 647 -35.26 22.14 4.44
CA LEU A 647 -35.87 21.48 5.59
C LEU A 647 -35.87 19.96 5.37
N GLN A 648 -35.41 19.24 6.39
CA GLN A 648 -35.53 17.80 6.51
C GLN A 648 -36.69 17.46 7.44
N VAL A 649 -37.48 16.45 7.09
CA VAL A 649 -38.54 15.91 7.95
C VAL A 649 -38.18 14.49 8.32
N ILE A 650 -38.09 14.21 9.62
CA ILE A 650 -37.92 12.86 10.17
C ILE A 650 -39.25 12.44 10.77
N VAL A 651 -39.91 11.44 10.17
CA VAL A 651 -41.17 10.90 10.65
C VAL A 651 -40.89 9.69 11.53
N VAL A 652 -41.18 9.81 12.82
CA VAL A 652 -40.96 8.76 13.81
C VAL A 652 -42.25 7.96 14.00
N LEU A 653 -42.25 6.73 13.50
CA LEU A 653 -43.35 5.77 13.57
C LEU A 653 -43.26 4.94 14.86
N PRO A 654 -44.37 4.36 15.35
CA PRO A 654 -44.31 3.41 16.46
C PRO A 654 -43.63 2.11 16.02
N SER A 655 -43.06 1.38 16.98
CA SER A 655 -42.46 0.07 16.73
C SER A 655 -43.49 -0.90 16.11
N GLY A 656 -43.04 -1.66 15.10
CA GLY A 656 -43.84 -2.57 14.28
C GLY A 656 -44.41 -1.93 13.01
N ALA A 657 -44.26 -0.62 12.79
CA ALA A 657 -44.69 0.03 11.55
C ALA A 657 -43.91 -0.48 10.33
N PHE A 658 -42.63 -0.81 10.46
CA PHE A 658 -41.81 -1.35 9.35
C PHE A 658 -42.07 -2.83 9.03
N ASP A 659 -42.97 -3.49 9.76
CA ASP A 659 -43.42 -4.86 9.42
C ASP A 659 -44.45 -4.87 8.28
N SER A 660 -44.95 -3.68 7.89
CA SER A 660 -45.82 -3.51 6.72
C SER A 660 -45.03 -3.53 5.42
N THR A 661 -45.70 -3.82 4.31
CA THR A 661 -45.09 -3.69 2.98
C THR A 661 -44.85 -2.23 2.62
N LYS A 662 -43.92 -1.98 1.69
CA LYS A 662 -43.67 -0.64 1.13
C LYS A 662 -44.97 0.05 0.68
N LYS A 663 -45.81 -0.68 -0.08
CA LYS A 663 -47.07 -0.15 -0.63
C LYS A 663 -48.07 0.25 0.45
N GLU A 664 -48.24 -0.59 1.47
CA GLU A 664 -49.15 -0.32 2.58
C GLU A 664 -48.69 0.90 3.39
N LEU A 665 -47.40 0.99 3.70
CA LEU A 665 -46.84 2.12 4.44
C LEU A 665 -46.98 3.43 3.66
N ALA A 666 -46.65 3.41 2.37
CA ALA A 666 -46.73 4.59 1.50
C ALA A 666 -48.18 5.11 1.38
N GLY A 667 -49.15 4.21 1.18
CA GLY A 667 -50.57 4.57 1.15
C GLY A 667 -51.05 5.13 2.48
N LYS A 668 -50.68 4.51 3.60
CA LYS A 668 -51.05 4.96 4.94
C LYS A 668 -50.49 6.33 5.29
N LEU A 669 -49.24 6.61 4.92
CA LEU A 669 -48.61 7.91 5.12
C LEU A 669 -49.12 8.98 4.14
N GLY A 670 -49.84 8.59 3.08
CA GLY A 670 -50.27 9.47 1.99
C GLY A 670 -49.09 9.98 1.16
N MET A 671 -48.11 9.10 0.90
CA MET A 671 -46.91 9.37 0.08
C MET A 671 -47.14 9.10 -1.42
N ASP A 672 -48.27 8.50 -1.77
CA ASP A 672 -48.77 8.22 -3.12
C ASP A 672 -49.36 9.46 -3.83
N GLU A 673 -49.63 10.53 -3.08
CA GLU A 673 -50.14 11.81 -3.58
C GLU A 673 -49.02 12.80 -3.96
N ALA A 674 -49.36 13.99 -4.46
CA ALA A 674 -48.40 15.01 -4.90
C ALA A 674 -47.22 15.19 -3.92
N LYS A 675 -46.00 15.13 -4.46
CA LYS A 675 -44.75 15.02 -3.68
C LYS A 675 -44.55 16.21 -2.72
N LEU A 676 -44.13 15.91 -1.48
CA LEU A 676 -43.70 16.91 -0.50
C LEU A 676 -42.43 17.65 -1.01
N PRO A 677 -42.34 18.98 -0.91
CA PRO A 677 -41.18 19.74 -1.42
C PRO A 677 -39.97 19.70 -0.45
N VAL A 678 -39.81 18.63 0.33
CA VAL A 678 -38.80 18.48 1.39
C VAL A 678 -38.18 17.09 1.39
N SER A 679 -36.98 16.97 1.98
CA SER A 679 -36.36 15.67 2.22
C SER A 679 -37.09 14.95 3.35
N LEU A 680 -37.56 13.72 3.10
CA LEU A 680 -38.30 12.90 4.06
C LEU A 680 -37.46 11.69 4.46
N GLN A 681 -37.30 11.49 5.76
CA GLN A 681 -36.76 10.26 6.34
C GLN A 681 -37.78 9.63 7.28
N LEU A 682 -37.84 8.31 7.25
CA LEU A 682 -38.68 7.53 8.14
C LEU A 682 -37.79 6.92 9.22
N ALA A 683 -38.24 6.95 10.46
CA ALA A 683 -37.61 6.25 11.58
C ALA A 683 -38.68 5.47 12.34
N GLU A 684 -38.31 4.34 12.90
CA GLU A 684 -39.14 3.59 13.82
C GLU A 684 -38.62 3.80 15.24
N ASP A 685 -39.53 4.01 16.20
CA ASP A 685 -39.18 4.18 17.61
C ASP A 685 -38.93 2.81 18.28
N ASP A 686 -37.99 2.06 17.72
CA ASP A 686 -37.61 0.73 18.20
C ASP A 686 -36.95 0.83 19.58
N GLU A 687 -37.45 0.00 20.49
CA GLU A 687 -37.13 0.04 21.92
C GLU A 687 -37.41 1.39 22.62
N GLY A 688 -38.00 2.39 21.96
CA GLY A 688 -38.39 3.69 22.55
C GLY A 688 -37.28 4.75 22.63
N GLY A 689 -36.20 4.61 21.87
CA GLY A 689 -35.05 5.55 21.90
C GLY A 689 -35.43 6.97 21.47
N TRP A 690 -36.23 7.12 20.41
CA TRP A 690 -36.73 8.42 19.97
C TRP A 690 -37.71 8.99 21.00
N GLY A 691 -38.63 8.17 21.51
CA GLY A 691 -39.60 8.58 22.52
C GLY A 691 -38.95 9.09 23.81
N ARG A 692 -37.93 8.38 24.33
CA ARG A 692 -37.18 8.80 25.53
C ARG A 692 -36.38 10.07 25.30
N THR A 693 -35.67 10.16 24.18
CA THR A 693 -34.83 11.32 23.82
C THR A 693 -35.64 12.62 23.73
N PHE A 694 -36.86 12.56 23.19
CA PHE A 694 -37.72 13.74 23.04
C PHE A 694 -38.74 13.92 24.20
N GLY A 695 -38.74 13.02 25.18
CA GLY A 695 -39.70 13.04 26.29
C GLY A 695 -41.15 12.91 25.82
N LEU A 696 -41.40 12.02 24.86
CA LEU A 696 -42.67 11.88 24.17
C LEU A 696 -43.80 11.50 25.14
N SER A 697 -44.80 12.39 25.25
CA SER A 697 -45.97 12.17 26.10
C SER A 697 -47.23 11.78 25.30
N LYS A 698 -47.32 12.22 24.04
CA LYS A 698 -48.48 12.05 23.15
C LYS A 698 -48.05 11.91 21.68
N ARG A 699 -48.90 11.27 20.87
CA ARG A 699 -48.84 11.30 19.40
C ARG A 699 -50.16 11.93 18.89
N PRO A 700 -50.16 12.80 17.86
CA PRO A 700 -48.97 13.31 17.19
C PRO A 700 -48.19 14.30 18.05
N SER A 701 -46.88 14.45 17.80
CA SER A 701 -46.05 15.50 18.39
C SER A 701 -45.00 15.98 17.39
N TYR A 702 -44.61 17.25 17.50
CA TYR A 702 -43.74 17.94 16.55
C TYR A 702 -42.61 18.65 17.30
N TYR A 703 -41.39 18.52 16.81
CA TYR A 703 -40.21 19.20 17.35
C TYR A 703 -39.39 19.78 16.22
N LEU A 704 -39.17 21.10 16.23
CA LEU A 704 -38.37 21.79 15.23
C LEU A 704 -37.00 22.14 15.79
N ILE A 705 -35.99 21.74 15.03
CA ILE A 705 -34.58 22.01 15.28
C ILE A 705 -34.10 22.89 14.12
N ASN A 706 -33.56 24.07 14.41
CA ASN A 706 -33.08 24.95 13.34
C ASN A 706 -31.69 24.53 12.83
N ALA A 707 -31.21 25.15 11.75
CA ALA A 707 -29.87 24.92 11.22
C ALA A 707 -28.71 25.26 12.17
N ARG A 708 -28.96 25.86 13.34
CA ARG A 708 -27.98 26.04 14.41
C ARG A 708 -27.97 24.89 15.42
N ARG A 709 -28.75 23.82 15.16
CA ARG A 709 -28.98 22.67 16.04
C ARG A 709 -29.67 23.04 17.36
N GLU A 710 -30.44 24.12 17.35
CA GLU A 710 -31.21 24.57 18.51
C GLU A 710 -32.64 24.05 18.42
N PHE A 711 -33.16 23.52 19.54
CA PHE A 711 -34.59 23.26 19.68
C PHE A 711 -35.35 24.58 19.78
N VAL A 712 -36.12 24.91 18.74
CA VAL A 712 -36.74 26.24 18.59
C VAL A 712 -38.25 26.23 18.71
N TRP A 713 -38.90 25.09 18.48
CA TRP A 713 -40.35 24.97 18.60
C TRP A 713 -40.77 23.52 18.90
N LYS A 714 -41.89 23.38 19.63
CA LYS A 714 -42.55 22.09 19.88
C LYS A 714 -44.07 22.26 19.93
N ALA A 715 -44.79 21.22 19.54
CA ALA A 715 -46.24 21.10 19.72
C ALA A 715 -46.63 19.64 20.00
N GLU A 716 -47.58 19.43 20.91
CA GLU A 716 -48.15 18.11 21.23
C GLU A 716 -49.64 18.10 20.87
N GLY A 717 -50.11 17.01 20.27
CA GLY A 717 -51.46 16.91 19.72
C GLY A 717 -51.56 17.45 18.30
N HIS A 718 -52.78 17.51 17.78
CA HIS A 718 -53.04 17.93 16.41
C HIS A 718 -52.78 19.43 16.22
N VAL A 719 -51.96 19.76 15.22
CA VAL A 719 -51.62 21.14 14.80
C VAL A 719 -52.31 21.40 13.46
N ASP A 720 -52.87 22.59 13.25
CA ASP A 720 -53.43 22.95 11.95
C ASP A 720 -52.37 23.46 10.95
N ALA A 721 -52.66 23.40 9.65
CA ALA A 721 -51.70 23.74 8.61
C ALA A 721 -51.22 25.21 8.67
N GLY A 722 -52.06 26.12 9.16
CA GLY A 722 -51.70 27.54 9.33
C GLY A 722 -50.74 27.73 10.50
N GLU A 723 -50.99 27.07 11.62
CA GLU A 723 -50.08 27.07 12.78
C GLU A 723 -48.71 26.48 12.41
N MET A 724 -48.68 25.33 11.74
CA MET A 724 -47.43 24.71 11.26
C MET A 724 -46.66 25.64 10.32
N ALA A 725 -47.34 26.26 9.34
CA ALA A 725 -46.71 27.20 8.42
C ALA A 725 -46.09 28.40 9.15
N ALA A 726 -46.81 28.97 10.13
CA ALA A 726 -46.31 30.10 10.93
C ALA A 726 -45.10 29.70 11.79
N ALA A 727 -45.09 28.50 12.36
CA ALA A 727 -43.95 27.98 13.12
C ALA A 727 -42.71 27.81 12.23
N LEU A 728 -42.87 27.20 11.06
CA LEU A 728 -41.79 27.02 10.08
C LEU A 728 -41.25 28.39 9.60
N GLU A 729 -42.11 29.34 9.24
CA GLU A 729 -41.65 30.67 8.80
C GLU A 729 -40.87 31.45 9.86
N LYS A 730 -41.28 31.32 11.13
CA LYS A 730 -40.66 32.05 12.24
C LYS A 730 -39.30 31.49 12.64
N HIS A 731 -39.11 30.17 12.52
CA HIS A 731 -38.03 29.48 13.21
C HIS A 731 -36.97 28.86 12.28
N LEU A 732 -37.25 28.74 10.97
CA LEU A 732 -36.27 28.24 10.01
C LEU A 732 -35.15 29.26 9.77
N VAL A 733 -33.91 28.78 9.72
CA VAL A 733 -32.71 29.58 9.46
C VAL A 733 -32.20 29.28 8.06
N SER A 734 -31.68 30.28 7.35
CA SER A 734 -31.06 30.07 6.03
C SER A 734 -29.95 29.03 6.12
N ALA A 735 -30.10 27.95 5.37
CA ALA A 735 -29.18 26.82 5.32
C ALA A 735 -29.08 26.32 3.88
N GLY A 736 -27.93 25.75 3.53
CA GLY A 736 -27.78 25.00 2.29
C GLY A 736 -28.59 23.69 2.33
N PRO A 737 -28.79 23.01 1.20
CA PRO A 737 -29.50 21.72 1.16
C PRO A 737 -28.86 20.67 2.08
N PRO A 738 -29.61 19.64 2.53
CA PRO A 738 -29.12 18.52 3.32
C PRO A 738 -27.80 17.98 2.77
N ARG A 739 -26.77 17.90 3.63
CA ARG A 739 -25.48 17.36 3.24
C ARG A 739 -25.47 15.88 3.53
N VAL A 740 -24.71 15.17 2.70
CA VAL A 740 -24.44 13.76 2.91
C VAL A 740 -22.96 13.57 2.86
N GLN A 741 -22.49 12.91 3.90
CA GLN A 741 -21.08 12.62 4.09
C GLN A 741 -20.91 11.12 4.03
N PRO A 742 -19.78 10.62 3.53
CA PRO A 742 -19.46 9.24 3.71
C PRO A 742 -19.45 8.86 5.18
N LEU A 743 -20.07 7.73 5.52
CA LEU A 743 -19.79 7.08 6.78
C LEU A 743 -18.29 6.80 6.85
N SER A 744 -17.65 7.29 7.90
CA SER A 744 -16.26 7.04 8.21
C SER A 744 -16.12 6.60 9.66
N LEU A 745 -15.10 5.81 9.92
CA LEU A 745 -14.66 5.49 11.27
C LEU A 745 -13.74 6.58 11.79
N ALA A 746 -13.52 6.59 13.10
CA ALA A 746 -12.46 7.40 13.72
C ALA A 746 -11.04 6.84 13.46
N VAL A 747 -10.96 5.67 12.81
CA VAL A 747 -9.72 4.94 12.51
C VAL A 747 -9.64 4.78 11.00
N GLU A 748 -8.50 5.16 10.42
CA GLU A 748 -8.26 5.05 8.99
C GLU A 748 -7.75 3.66 8.60
N THR A 749 -8.08 3.22 7.39
CA THR A 749 -7.46 2.04 6.78
C THR A 749 -5.95 2.24 6.68
N GLY A 750 -5.18 1.21 7.04
CA GLY A 750 -3.71 1.27 7.10
C GLY A 750 -3.17 1.75 8.46
N CYS A 751 -4.01 2.22 9.37
CA CYS A 751 -3.61 2.56 10.74
C CYS A 751 -3.81 1.38 11.71
N THR A 752 -3.02 1.38 12.80
CA THR A 752 -3.18 0.40 13.87
C THR A 752 -4.58 0.48 14.48
N ALA A 753 -5.26 -0.66 14.57
CA ALA A 753 -6.57 -0.76 15.18
C ALA A 753 -6.48 -0.40 16.68
N PRO A 754 -7.35 0.49 17.20
CA PRO A 754 -7.35 0.82 18.63
C PRO A 754 -7.56 -0.43 19.48
N ASP A 755 -6.70 -0.64 20.48
CA ASP A 755 -6.73 -1.85 21.29
C ASP A 755 -8.07 -2.01 22.01
N VAL A 756 -8.71 -3.17 21.89
CA VAL A 756 -10.00 -3.45 22.54
C VAL A 756 -9.76 -4.50 23.62
N ALA A 757 -10.01 -4.12 24.87
CA ALA A 757 -10.04 -5.04 25.99
C ALA A 757 -11.48 -5.47 26.26
N PHE A 758 -11.73 -6.78 26.32
CA PHE A 758 -13.05 -7.34 26.55
C PHE A 758 -12.99 -8.61 27.39
N ARG A 759 -14.17 -9.01 27.90
CA ARG A 759 -14.35 -10.30 28.55
C ARG A 759 -15.30 -11.15 27.73
N ASP A 760 -14.97 -12.41 27.56
CA ASP A 760 -15.84 -13.38 26.89
C ASP A 760 -16.94 -13.89 27.84
N SER A 761 -17.75 -14.84 27.35
CA SER A 761 -18.81 -15.47 28.14
C SER A 761 -18.30 -16.29 29.33
N GLU A 762 -17.02 -16.69 29.35
CA GLU A 762 -16.37 -17.39 30.47
C GLU A 762 -15.71 -16.43 31.47
N LYS A 763 -15.84 -15.10 31.26
CA LYS A 763 -15.21 -14.02 32.02
C LYS A 763 -13.68 -13.97 31.90
N GLN A 764 -13.11 -14.68 30.93
CA GLN A 764 -11.69 -14.55 30.59
C GLN A 764 -11.45 -13.19 29.93
N SER A 765 -10.34 -12.55 30.26
CA SER A 765 -10.01 -11.20 29.76
C SER A 765 -9.11 -11.30 28.54
N PHE A 766 -9.55 -10.71 27.43
CA PHE A 766 -8.83 -10.65 26.16
C PHE A 766 -8.49 -9.20 25.81
N ALA A 767 -7.48 -9.03 24.97
CA ALA A 767 -7.13 -7.76 24.38
C ALA A 767 -6.66 -7.96 22.94
N LEU A 768 -7.07 -7.06 22.05
CA LEU A 768 -6.79 -7.16 20.62
C LEU A 768 -5.29 -7.26 20.31
N HIS A 769 -4.43 -6.51 21.03
CA HIS A 769 -2.98 -6.59 20.85
C HIS A 769 -2.39 -7.99 21.13
N ARG A 770 -3.07 -8.84 21.92
CA ARG A 770 -2.66 -10.23 22.19
C ARG A 770 -3.12 -11.21 21.12
N MET A 771 -3.97 -10.78 20.20
CA MET A 771 -4.52 -11.57 19.10
C MET A 771 -3.82 -11.31 17.76
N ARG A 772 -2.70 -10.56 17.78
CA ARG A 772 -1.81 -10.39 16.63
C ARG A 772 -1.35 -11.75 16.08
N GLY A 773 -1.13 -11.79 14.77
CA GLY A 773 -0.84 -13.03 14.03
C GLY A 773 -2.07 -13.69 13.41
N GLN A 774 -3.27 -13.12 13.59
CA GLN A 774 -4.53 -13.61 13.03
C GLN A 774 -5.31 -12.46 12.39
N THR A 775 -6.06 -12.73 11.32
CA THR A 775 -7.05 -11.78 10.79
C THR A 775 -8.25 -11.74 11.75
N LEU A 776 -8.70 -10.55 12.12
CA LEU A 776 -9.81 -10.33 13.05
C LEU A 776 -10.95 -9.55 12.38
N PHE A 777 -12.18 -9.97 12.59
CA PHE A 777 -13.37 -9.21 12.24
C PHE A 777 -14.02 -8.66 13.52
N LEU A 778 -13.99 -7.34 13.69
CA LEU A 778 -14.67 -6.63 14.78
C LEU A 778 -16.04 -6.18 14.31
N ASN A 779 -17.08 -6.85 14.77
CA ASN A 779 -18.46 -6.53 14.39
C ASN A 779 -19.15 -5.74 15.50
N PHE A 780 -19.82 -4.64 15.16
CA PHE A 780 -20.58 -3.80 16.08
C PHE A 780 -22.06 -3.86 15.69
N TRP A 781 -22.93 -4.22 16.62
CA TRP A 781 -24.33 -4.53 16.30
C TRP A 781 -25.32 -4.17 17.42
N GLN A 782 -26.61 -4.15 17.07
CA GLN A 782 -27.72 -3.85 17.98
C GLN A 782 -28.80 -4.94 17.89
N SER A 783 -29.39 -5.33 19.02
CA SER A 783 -30.38 -6.42 19.10
C SER A 783 -31.69 -6.16 18.34
N TRP A 784 -32.10 -4.90 18.25
CA TRP A 784 -33.32 -4.46 17.57
C TRP A 784 -33.14 -4.24 16.07
N SER A 785 -31.90 -4.18 15.58
CA SER A 785 -31.58 -3.84 14.20
C SER A 785 -31.64 -5.09 13.31
N ALA A 786 -32.64 -5.20 12.44
CA ALA A 786 -32.74 -6.28 11.46
C ALA A 786 -31.46 -6.50 10.61
N PRO A 787 -30.81 -5.47 10.05
CA PRO A 787 -29.55 -5.67 9.32
C PRO A 787 -28.41 -6.17 10.22
N SER A 788 -28.44 -5.85 11.52
CA SER A 788 -27.47 -6.41 12.47
C SER A 788 -27.64 -7.92 12.63
N LEU A 789 -28.88 -8.41 12.71
CA LEU A 789 -29.16 -9.84 12.80
C LEU A 789 -28.75 -10.57 11.51
N ALA A 790 -29.05 -9.99 10.34
CA ALA A 790 -28.65 -10.55 9.05
C ALA A 790 -27.11 -10.64 8.89
N GLU A 791 -26.37 -9.62 9.34
CA GLU A 791 -24.91 -9.65 9.32
C GLU A 791 -24.33 -10.70 10.29
N LEU A 792 -24.92 -10.88 11.48
CA LEU A 792 -24.52 -11.95 12.40
C LEU A 792 -24.68 -13.34 11.76
N GLU A 793 -25.79 -13.59 11.05
CA GLU A 793 -25.98 -14.85 10.30
C GLU A 793 -24.93 -15.04 9.19
N ARG A 794 -24.59 -13.96 8.47
CA ARG A 794 -23.54 -14.01 7.43
C ARG A 794 -22.18 -14.33 8.03
N LEU A 795 -21.82 -13.67 9.13
CA LEU A 795 -20.58 -13.90 9.86
C LEU A 795 -20.51 -15.31 10.46
N GLN A 796 -21.63 -15.85 10.94
CA GLN A 796 -21.71 -17.23 11.41
C GLN A 796 -21.44 -18.22 10.26
N LYS A 797 -22.07 -18.03 9.09
CA LYS A 797 -21.80 -18.85 7.91
C LYS A 797 -20.33 -18.78 7.46
N LEU A 798 -19.70 -17.61 7.57
CA LEU A 798 -18.27 -17.43 7.28
C LEU A 798 -17.40 -18.19 8.28
N HIS A 799 -17.71 -18.08 9.57
CA HIS A 799 -17.01 -18.75 10.65
C HIS A 799 -17.09 -20.28 10.54
N GLU A 800 -18.24 -20.83 10.15
CA GLU A 800 -18.44 -22.28 9.98
C GLU A 800 -17.73 -22.85 8.74
N LYS A 801 -17.65 -22.08 7.65
CA LYS A 801 -16.98 -22.51 6.40
C LYS A 801 -15.46 -22.42 6.47
N GLY A 802 -14.91 -21.69 7.44
CA GLY A 802 -13.50 -21.38 7.51
C GLY A 802 -12.65 -22.49 8.14
N GLY A 803 -11.56 -22.87 7.46
CA GLY A 803 -10.51 -23.73 8.02
C GLY A 803 -9.54 -22.96 8.94
N LYS A 804 -8.26 -23.37 9.01
CA LYS A 804 -7.22 -22.67 9.81
C LYS A 804 -7.01 -21.19 9.42
N ASP A 805 -7.46 -20.78 8.24
CA ASP A 805 -7.28 -19.44 7.69
C ASP A 805 -8.52 -18.54 7.84
N ALA A 806 -9.54 -18.97 8.59
CA ALA A 806 -10.73 -18.17 8.86
C ALA A 806 -10.41 -16.95 9.75
N PRO A 807 -11.03 -15.78 9.53
CA PRO A 807 -10.88 -14.67 10.44
C PRO A 807 -11.51 -14.97 11.81
N THR A 808 -10.85 -14.54 12.88
CA THR A 808 -11.39 -14.61 14.23
C THR A 808 -12.40 -13.48 14.42
N ILE A 809 -13.65 -13.83 14.72
CA ILE A 809 -14.76 -12.87 14.83
C ILE A 809 -14.99 -12.49 16.29
N ILE A 810 -15.04 -11.18 16.57
CA ILE A 810 -15.41 -10.61 17.86
C ILE A 810 -16.54 -9.63 17.64
N SER A 811 -17.70 -9.92 18.22
CA SER A 811 -18.92 -9.15 17.98
C SER A 811 -19.35 -8.40 19.25
N PHE A 812 -19.46 -7.07 19.17
CA PHE A 812 -19.81 -6.16 20.26
C PHE A 812 -21.27 -5.74 20.16
N HIS A 813 -22.07 -6.15 21.14
CA HIS A 813 -23.47 -5.76 21.28
C HIS A 813 -23.57 -4.40 21.99
N GLY A 814 -24.04 -3.38 21.27
CA GLY A 814 -24.12 -2.01 21.78
C GLY A 814 -25.37 -1.67 22.60
N GLY A 815 -26.27 -2.63 22.83
CA GLY A 815 -27.53 -2.46 23.56
C GLY A 815 -27.39 -2.73 25.06
N LYS A 816 -28.31 -2.23 25.89
CA LYS A 816 -28.27 -2.41 27.37
C LYS A 816 -28.78 -3.79 27.83
N ASP A 817 -29.55 -4.50 27.01
CA ASP A 817 -30.18 -5.77 27.38
C ASP A 817 -29.29 -6.99 27.08
N VAL A 818 -28.59 -7.46 28.12
CA VAL A 818 -27.76 -8.67 28.06
C VAL A 818 -28.58 -9.93 27.79
N LYS A 819 -29.83 -10.01 28.28
CA LYS A 819 -30.66 -11.21 28.09
C LYS A 819 -31.05 -11.33 26.62
N LYS A 820 -31.39 -10.22 25.97
CA LYS A 820 -31.69 -10.19 24.54
C LYS A 820 -30.51 -10.62 23.69
N MET A 821 -29.30 -10.18 24.04
CA MET A 821 -28.05 -10.63 23.40
C MET A 821 -27.90 -12.16 23.48
N GLU A 822 -28.06 -12.76 24.67
CA GLU A 822 -27.92 -14.21 24.87
C GLU A 822 -29.07 -15.02 24.22
N GLU A 823 -30.26 -14.44 24.10
CA GLU A 823 -31.35 -15.02 23.31
C GLU A 823 -30.98 -15.09 21.83
N ILE A 824 -30.55 -13.97 21.24
CA ILE A 824 -30.15 -13.90 19.82
C ILE A 824 -28.97 -14.84 19.54
N ARG A 825 -27.98 -14.86 20.42
CA ARG A 825 -26.84 -15.78 20.32
C ARG A 825 -27.28 -17.24 20.22
N ARG A 826 -28.24 -17.66 21.06
CA ARG A 826 -28.79 -19.03 21.02
C ARG A 826 -29.67 -19.27 19.81
N GLN A 827 -30.50 -18.29 19.44
CA GLN A 827 -31.41 -18.40 18.30
C GLN A 827 -30.67 -18.53 16.97
N LEU A 828 -29.62 -17.74 16.76
CA LEU A 828 -28.81 -17.75 15.55
C LEU A 828 -27.67 -18.79 15.59
N GLY A 829 -27.53 -19.52 16.71
CA GLY A 829 -26.48 -20.53 16.87
C GLY A 829 -25.06 -19.97 16.83
N LEU A 830 -24.84 -18.74 17.30
CA LEU A 830 -23.53 -18.07 17.18
C LEU A 830 -22.46 -18.79 18.00
N THR A 831 -21.39 -19.21 17.33
CA THR A 831 -20.26 -19.93 17.96
C THR A 831 -19.01 -19.08 18.12
N PHE A 832 -18.93 -17.93 17.46
CA PHE A 832 -17.86 -16.94 17.66
C PHE A 832 -18.10 -16.08 18.91
N THR A 833 -17.09 -15.29 19.30
CA THR A 833 -17.12 -14.49 20.52
C THR A 833 -18.09 -13.32 20.41
N VAL A 834 -19.07 -13.27 21.33
CA VAL A 834 -20.01 -12.16 21.49
C VAL A 834 -19.78 -11.47 22.83
N VAL A 835 -19.64 -10.15 22.80
CA VAL A 835 -19.26 -9.30 23.94
C VAL A 835 -20.31 -8.23 24.15
N GLN A 836 -20.70 -8.03 25.41
CA GLN A 836 -21.57 -6.92 25.80
C GLN A 836 -20.79 -5.59 25.86
N ASP A 837 -21.21 -4.60 25.07
CA ASP A 837 -20.72 -3.21 25.09
C ASP A 837 -21.89 -2.25 25.40
N SER A 838 -22.51 -2.42 26.58
CA SER A 838 -23.74 -1.70 26.97
C SER A 838 -23.62 -0.19 27.01
N GLU A 839 -22.39 0.31 27.22
CA GLU A 839 -22.08 1.73 27.18
C GLU A 839 -21.54 2.16 25.82
N GLN A 840 -21.41 1.29 24.82
CA GLN A 840 -20.86 1.58 23.49
C GLN A 840 -19.44 2.15 23.53
N ARG A 841 -18.62 1.75 24.52
CA ARG A 841 -17.25 2.27 24.67
C ARG A 841 -16.36 1.83 23.51
N GLN A 842 -16.50 0.58 23.08
CA GLN A 842 -15.70 0.03 21.98
C GLN A 842 -16.17 0.60 20.64
N ALA A 843 -17.48 0.64 20.43
CA ALA A 843 -18.07 1.27 19.25
C ALA A 843 -17.64 2.74 19.10
N ARG A 844 -17.69 3.54 20.17
CA ARG A 844 -17.22 4.94 20.15
C ARG A 844 -15.72 5.07 19.90
N LYS A 845 -14.90 4.14 20.39
CA LYS A 845 -13.45 4.15 20.15
C LYS A 845 -13.10 4.02 18.67
N TYR A 846 -13.91 3.26 17.93
CA TYR A 846 -13.80 3.12 16.48
C TYR A 846 -14.61 4.17 15.70
N GLY A 847 -15.37 5.04 16.38
CA GLY A 847 -16.23 6.04 15.73
C GLY A 847 -17.45 5.45 15.03
N VAL A 848 -17.93 4.28 15.46
CA VAL A 848 -19.08 3.58 14.86
C VAL A 848 -20.34 4.42 15.02
N ARG A 849 -20.94 4.79 13.88
CA ARG A 849 -22.23 5.48 13.80
C ARG A 849 -23.29 4.69 13.04
N CYS A 850 -22.90 3.63 12.34
CA CYS A 850 -23.77 2.77 11.56
C CYS A 850 -23.83 1.37 12.19
N TRP A 851 -25.03 0.77 12.21
CA TRP A 851 -25.27 -0.54 12.80
C TRP A 851 -25.93 -1.47 11.75
N PRO A 852 -25.30 -2.60 11.39
CA PRO A 852 -24.00 -3.08 11.86
C PRO A 852 -22.83 -2.31 11.25
N THR A 853 -21.65 -2.48 11.84
CA THR A 853 -20.37 -2.16 11.20
C THR A 853 -19.40 -3.30 11.45
N THR A 854 -18.71 -3.77 10.41
CA THR A 854 -17.70 -4.83 10.51
C THR A 854 -16.34 -4.26 10.09
N VAL A 855 -15.36 -4.32 10.98
CA VAL A 855 -13.99 -3.84 10.74
C VAL A 855 -13.06 -5.03 10.61
N GLU A 856 -12.37 -5.12 9.49
CA GLU A 856 -11.33 -6.11 9.25
C GLU A 856 -9.97 -5.58 9.73
N VAL A 857 -9.30 -6.39 10.56
CA VAL A 857 -7.97 -6.11 11.11
C VAL A 857 -7.05 -7.25 10.71
N ASN A 858 -5.90 -6.94 10.13
CA ASN A 858 -4.95 -7.95 9.68
C ASN A 858 -4.06 -8.50 10.80
N PRO A 859 -3.25 -9.55 10.55
CA PRO A 859 -2.35 -10.14 11.54
C PRO A 859 -1.40 -9.16 12.23
N GLU A 860 -1.02 -8.06 11.57
CA GLU A 860 -0.16 -7.02 12.14
C GLU A 860 -0.90 -6.11 13.15
N GLY A 861 -2.22 -6.19 13.19
CA GLY A 861 -3.09 -5.36 14.04
C GLY A 861 -3.48 -4.04 13.37
N THR A 862 -3.48 -3.98 12.04
CA THR A 862 -3.81 -2.80 11.23
C THR A 862 -5.19 -2.95 10.60
N VAL A 863 -5.98 -1.88 10.55
CA VAL A 863 -7.30 -1.88 9.88
C VAL A 863 -7.10 -2.00 8.38
N GLU A 864 -7.68 -3.03 7.75
CA GLU A 864 -7.66 -3.19 6.28
C GLU A 864 -8.92 -2.62 5.63
N GLN A 865 -10.09 -2.89 6.21
CA GLN A 865 -11.36 -2.48 5.62
C GLN A 865 -12.41 -2.24 6.70
N ALA A 866 -13.39 -1.39 6.40
CA ALA A 866 -14.62 -1.26 7.16
C ALA A 866 -15.82 -1.44 6.24
N GLN A 867 -16.79 -2.24 6.67
CA GLN A 867 -18.09 -2.42 6.05
C GLN A 867 -19.15 -1.77 6.93
N PHE A 868 -19.96 -0.90 6.34
CA PHE A 868 -21.12 -0.28 7.00
C PHE A 868 -22.41 -0.94 6.51
N GLY A 869 -23.27 -1.38 7.42
CA GLY A 869 -24.49 -2.10 7.07
C GLY A 869 -24.24 -3.55 6.63
N VAL A 870 -25.29 -4.20 6.11
CA VAL A 870 -25.18 -5.51 5.47
C VAL A 870 -24.39 -5.40 4.16
N ALA A 871 -23.57 -6.40 3.86
CA ALA A 871 -22.91 -6.48 2.56
C ALA A 871 -23.96 -6.54 1.45
N MET A 872 -23.97 -5.54 0.57
CA MET A 872 -24.85 -5.54 -0.61
C MET A 872 -24.38 -6.69 -1.51
N HIS A 873 -25.32 -7.46 -2.06
CA HIS A 873 -25.04 -8.65 -2.85
C HIS A 873 -24.20 -8.30 -4.09
N ASP A 874 -22.88 -8.56 -4.01
CA ASP A 874 -21.82 -8.60 -5.05
C ASP A 874 -20.44 -8.09 -4.55
N ASP A 875 -20.29 -7.77 -3.26
CA ASP A 875 -19.03 -7.27 -2.68
C ASP A 875 -17.94 -8.34 -2.39
N HIS A 876 -18.09 -9.58 -2.86
CA HIS A 876 -16.99 -10.55 -2.85
C HIS A 876 -16.37 -10.69 -4.25
N PRO A 877 -15.04 -10.54 -4.42
CA PRO A 877 -14.40 -11.12 -5.57
C PRO A 877 -14.67 -12.63 -5.53
N ARG A 878 -15.40 -13.15 -6.52
CA ARG A 878 -15.39 -14.59 -6.82
C ARG A 878 -13.93 -14.97 -7.08
N SER A 879 -13.22 -15.41 -6.05
CA SER A 879 -12.24 -16.46 -6.25
C SER A 879 -13.02 -17.77 -6.32
N TYR A 880 -12.57 -18.63 -7.25
CA TYR A 880 -13.04 -19.96 -7.60
C TYR A 880 -14.09 -20.05 -8.74
N GLU A 881 -13.60 -20.67 -9.81
CA GLU A 881 -14.22 -21.09 -11.09
C GLU A 881 -14.31 -20.06 -12.23
N VAL A 882 -13.27 -20.12 -13.09
CA VAL A 882 -13.32 -19.70 -14.49
C VAL A 882 -14.24 -20.68 -15.22
N VAL A 883 -15.43 -20.22 -15.60
CA VAL A 883 -16.18 -20.84 -16.71
C VAL A 883 -15.99 -19.90 -17.89
N GLU A 884 -15.15 -20.32 -18.84
CA GLU A 884 -15.01 -19.67 -20.14
C GLU A 884 -16.36 -19.72 -20.86
N SER A 885 -16.93 -18.56 -21.21
CA SER A 885 -18.03 -18.49 -22.16
C SER A 885 -17.47 -18.30 -23.57
N GLU A 886 -17.83 -19.21 -24.48
CA GLU A 886 -17.47 -19.23 -25.89
C GLU A 886 -17.78 -17.91 -26.63
N PRO A 887 -17.01 -17.56 -27.67
CA PRO A 887 -17.27 -16.38 -28.48
C PRO A 887 -18.53 -16.57 -29.33
N VAL A 888 -19.50 -15.66 -29.16
CA VAL A 888 -20.67 -15.54 -30.03
C VAL A 888 -20.20 -15.25 -31.46
N GLY A 889 -20.59 -16.14 -32.37
CA GLY A 889 -20.16 -16.17 -33.74
C GLY A 889 -20.53 -14.93 -34.56
N ALA A 890 -19.68 -14.68 -35.55
CA ALA A 890 -19.99 -13.86 -36.70
C ALA A 890 -21.18 -14.47 -37.46
N SER A 891 -22.15 -13.63 -37.82
CA SER A 891 -23.11 -13.93 -38.88
C SER A 891 -23.22 -12.71 -39.80
N GLU A 892 -22.69 -12.93 -41.00
CA GLU A 892 -22.92 -12.31 -42.33
C GLU A 892 -22.87 -10.78 -42.49
#